data_AF-A0A0L0P4B2-F1
#
_entry.id   AF-A0A0L0P4B2-F1
#
_cell.length_a   1.000
_cell.length_b   1.000
_cell.length_c   1.000
_cell.angle_alpha   90.00
_cell.angle_beta   90.00
_cell.angle_gamma   90.00
#
_symmetry.space_group_name_H-M   'P 1'
#
loop_
_entity.id
_entity.type
_entity.pdbx_description
1 polymer ?
#
loop_
_entity_poly.entity_id
_entity_poly.type
_entity_poly.pdbx_seq_one_letter_code
_entity_poly.pdbx_strand_id
1 'polypeptide(L)'
;MFKGIRKKASMLSLSLQASAEDPLEQHDRYHRVLRQVRDFEIALQAMDFLLDDRGEQGTELLKNELERHKKSNEKVPAAIFPLALGVMEFIEATLGFETEVMNRAHNTLSEAEEASLNHSKYNQKIHLSTSHIYPPGTEFQVTYAELTLLNALVMLLHENNGMMEQAKALFKLRKAYQILDATFKKIKESEELFNRNLAKFRKQANGSLVSSVDLPGYDIPSSTSSANSSSSALPEDIKLLKNMELIYQMRKARIEGTGVSCSQVDLFAELNTPSLSSKTSLPSLKENNGIPSERLKTPEQNLTANAAFARKNHESSSEDEEDESEEFSDAGDSLAVSQMNINEHSCGRGSLTPPTTQFGASSILDGAKGSSAVSINTTESCCSRNAHLHVSTIDEFIHSGVQLCFGILQVVLSLIPPAIGKVLSIVGFKGDRDTGLRMLWRTAITARNIHGELALLCLLVFYDGPIQFIDVGFQLPGREDKNITDILSISERSSILDSELTQIIKNPNLYTTQILGKARQLFPHNALWLLQEGRMLAAQGKIYQAIDLMQSFTDDPNTKINMEQVEALLTFDRAMLYAFTHTYDKAAKDFLRLLEINSWSLAVYLFFAASCYLEQWRMIQCDEIKYDSEGEREEKLNFYAEKADHYLKLAPTYVPGHGHNAKKKKGGIGGSTKQMPFDKFVLRKTRHIEENQRKHPNLSYIECVGTSLVHELVYFWNGYNRMTQDDLRILNRMLHFSNGPYAKIAESFDEAMTRNFFEAITLRQMGQVKEGLTQLDTEVISKYVLQDSAHAPFKFQKMTYSPYLYPTALYEKAMFVWLLKSKDDAGRAINESVSWLKKAETTSDIGDYELSNRTSMRIKAASERLELLKEQL
;
A
#
# COMPACT_ATOMS: atom_id res chain seq x y z
N MET A 1 34.66 -44.96 -5.65
CA MET A 1 33.53 -45.35 -4.78
C MET A 1 33.82 -45.34 -3.25
N PHE A 2 34.90 -44.76 -2.72
CA PHE A 2 35.07 -44.66 -1.24
C PHE A 2 35.85 -43.42 -0.77
N LYS A 3 35.40 -42.20 -1.10
CA LYS A 3 35.91 -40.95 -0.48
C LYS A 3 34.83 -39.89 -0.15
N GLY A 4 33.55 -40.20 -0.31
CA GLY A 4 32.44 -39.24 -0.13
C GLY A 4 31.71 -39.25 1.23
N ILE A 5 32.02 -40.18 2.12
CA ILE A 5 31.18 -40.42 3.32
C ILE A 5 31.67 -39.67 4.58
N ARG A 6 32.93 -39.17 4.61
CA ARG A 6 33.46 -38.47 5.80
C ARG A 6 33.04 -37.01 5.98
N LYS A 7 32.52 -36.32 4.95
CA LYS A 7 32.09 -34.90 5.08
C LYS A 7 30.64 -34.73 5.54
N LYS A 8 29.76 -35.72 5.35
CA LYS A 8 28.37 -35.67 5.84
C LYS A 8 28.21 -36.09 7.31
N ALA A 9 29.15 -36.88 7.84
CA ALA A 9 29.16 -37.23 9.26
C ALA A 9 29.65 -36.07 10.16
N SER A 10 30.49 -35.17 9.63
CA SER A 10 31.05 -34.05 10.41
C SER A 10 30.03 -32.93 10.70
N MET A 11 28.98 -32.77 9.89
CA MET A 11 27.92 -31.77 10.15
C MET A 11 26.79 -32.30 11.05
N LEU A 12 26.66 -33.62 11.20
CA LEU A 12 25.69 -34.27 12.08
C LEU A 12 26.29 -34.69 13.43
N SER A 13 27.61 -34.60 13.62
CA SER A 13 28.29 -34.87 14.89
C SER A 13 28.55 -33.62 15.74
N LEU A 14 28.29 -32.42 15.22
CA LEU A 14 28.48 -31.14 15.95
C LEU A 14 27.34 -30.82 16.92
N SER A 15 26.31 -31.68 17.02
CA SER A 15 25.21 -31.57 18.00
C SER A 15 25.34 -32.52 19.20
N LEU A 16 26.47 -33.22 19.36
CA LEU A 16 26.67 -34.24 20.40
C LEU A 16 27.92 -34.04 21.26
N GLN A 17 28.46 -32.83 21.30
CA GLN A 17 29.39 -32.39 22.34
C GLN A 17 28.84 -31.13 23.02
N ALA A 18 27.73 -31.29 23.73
CA ALA A 18 27.51 -30.48 24.92
C ALA A 18 28.51 -31.01 25.97
N SER A 19 29.71 -30.43 26.00
CA SER A 19 30.46 -30.37 27.25
C SER A 19 29.51 -29.84 28.31
N ALA A 20 29.51 -30.44 29.51
CA ALA A 20 28.70 -29.94 30.62
C ALA A 20 29.04 -28.47 30.88
N GLU A 21 28.24 -27.57 30.31
CA GLU A 21 28.31 -26.12 30.56
C GLU A 21 27.89 -25.89 32.01
N ASP A 22 28.54 -24.94 32.67
CA ASP A 22 28.18 -24.54 34.04
C ASP A 22 26.71 -24.05 34.03
N PRO A 23 25.82 -24.57 34.89
CA PRO A 23 24.42 -24.14 34.96
C PRO A 23 24.25 -22.60 35.04
N LEU A 24 25.19 -21.90 35.67
CA LEU A 24 25.21 -20.44 35.75
C LEU A 24 25.43 -19.75 34.40
N GLU A 25 26.29 -20.30 33.53
CA GLU A 25 26.54 -19.75 32.18
C GLU A 25 25.34 -19.98 31.26
N GLN A 26 24.65 -21.11 31.43
CA GLN A 26 23.45 -21.44 30.67
C GLN A 26 22.27 -20.51 31.04
N HIS A 27 22.09 -20.20 32.33
CA HIS A 27 21.09 -19.25 32.80
C HIS A 27 21.34 -17.82 32.31
N ASP A 28 22.60 -17.35 32.34
CA ASP A 28 22.97 -16.04 31.79
C ASP A 28 22.63 -15.96 30.29
N ARG A 29 22.90 -17.03 29.54
CA ARG A 29 22.54 -17.12 28.11
C ARG A 29 21.03 -17.01 27.89
N TYR A 30 20.22 -17.73 28.66
CA TYR A 30 18.75 -17.61 28.56
C TYR A 30 18.25 -16.21 28.91
N HIS A 31 18.83 -15.56 29.93
CA HIS A 31 18.51 -14.17 30.26
C HIS A 31 18.82 -13.21 29.11
N ARG A 32 19.93 -13.39 28.40
CA ARG A 32 20.27 -12.57 27.21
C ARG A 32 19.28 -12.80 26.07
N VAL A 33 18.88 -14.04 25.81
CA VAL A 33 17.87 -14.37 24.79
C VAL A 33 16.55 -13.69 25.13
N LEU A 34 16.02 -13.87 26.35
CA LEU A 34 14.76 -13.25 26.75
C LEU A 34 14.81 -11.73 26.74
N ARG A 35 15.94 -11.13 27.10
CA ARG A 35 16.11 -9.68 26.98
C ARG A 35 15.97 -9.23 25.53
N GLN A 36 16.64 -9.91 24.60
CA GLN A 36 16.53 -9.56 23.18
C GLN A 36 15.10 -9.75 22.67
N VAL A 37 14.43 -10.85 23.02
CA VAL A 37 13.03 -11.09 22.65
C VAL A 37 12.11 -9.99 23.20
N ARG A 38 12.34 -9.56 24.44
CA ARG A 38 11.62 -8.42 25.05
C ARG A 38 11.87 -7.12 24.27
N ASP A 39 13.11 -6.83 23.88
CA ASP A 39 13.42 -5.63 23.09
C ASP A 39 12.69 -5.64 21.74
N PHE A 40 12.54 -6.82 21.10
CA PHE A 40 11.70 -6.99 19.91
C PHE A 40 10.21 -6.76 20.19
N GLU A 41 9.65 -7.30 21.28
CA GLU A 41 8.24 -7.06 21.64
C GLU A 41 7.96 -5.58 21.91
N ILE A 42 8.86 -4.86 22.58
CA ILE A 42 8.76 -3.41 22.80
C ILE A 42 8.78 -2.66 21.47
N ALA A 43 9.71 -3.00 20.58
CA ALA A 43 9.83 -2.37 19.28
C ALA A 43 8.58 -2.58 18.41
N LEU A 44 8.01 -3.79 18.44
CA LEU A 44 6.76 -4.10 17.74
C LEU A 44 5.57 -3.33 18.34
N GLN A 45 5.49 -3.22 19.67
CA GLN A 45 4.47 -2.40 20.34
C GLN A 45 4.59 -0.92 19.94
N ALA A 46 5.80 -0.38 19.82
CA ALA A 46 6.02 0.99 19.36
C ALA A 46 5.48 1.21 17.94
N MET A 47 5.69 0.23 17.05
CA MET A 47 5.18 0.28 15.68
C MET A 47 3.65 0.10 15.61
N ASP A 48 3.04 -0.66 16.53
CA ASP A 48 1.58 -0.73 16.64
C ASP A 48 0.97 0.62 17.05
N PHE A 49 1.65 1.41 17.89
CA PHE A 49 1.22 2.78 18.19
C PHE A 49 1.21 3.66 16.92
N LEU A 50 2.18 3.51 16.01
CA LEU A 50 2.12 4.19 14.71
C LEU A 50 0.90 3.77 13.91
N LEU A 51 0.65 2.46 13.83
CA LEU A 51 -0.49 1.90 13.10
C LEU A 51 -1.85 2.26 13.71
N ASP A 52 -1.89 2.71 14.96
CA ASP A 52 -3.07 3.27 15.62
C ASP A 52 -3.07 4.81 15.71
N ASP A 53 -2.27 5.50 14.87
CA ASP A 53 -2.21 6.97 14.81
C ASP A 53 -1.75 7.65 16.12
N ARG A 54 -0.86 6.97 16.84
CA ARG A 54 -0.21 7.39 18.10
C ARG A 54 1.32 7.30 18.01
N GLY A 55 1.87 7.64 16.84
CA GLY A 55 3.30 7.53 16.54
C GLY A 55 4.23 8.23 17.54
N GLU A 56 3.80 9.34 18.16
CA GLU A 56 4.56 10.01 19.21
C GLU A 56 4.82 9.12 20.43
N GLN A 57 3.79 8.39 20.89
CA GLN A 57 3.90 7.47 22.03
C GLN A 57 4.88 6.32 21.71
N GLY A 58 4.81 5.79 20.50
CA GLY A 58 5.76 4.77 20.02
C GLY A 58 7.19 5.31 19.96
N THR A 59 7.38 6.52 19.45
CA THR A 59 8.69 7.17 19.35
C THR A 59 9.30 7.44 20.72
N GLU A 60 8.51 7.94 21.66
CA GLU A 60 8.95 8.18 23.03
C GLU A 60 9.32 6.87 23.75
N LEU A 61 8.53 5.80 23.55
CA LEU A 61 8.82 4.47 24.08
C LEU A 61 10.20 3.97 23.61
N LEU A 62 10.49 4.07 22.31
CA LEU A 62 11.77 3.65 21.74
C LEU A 62 12.96 4.46 22.28
N LYS A 63 12.81 5.79 22.35
CA LYS A 63 13.86 6.69 22.87
C LYS A 63 14.16 6.39 24.34
N ASN A 64 13.13 6.19 25.16
CA ASN A 64 13.27 5.88 26.57
C ASN A 64 14.00 4.54 26.81
N GLU A 65 13.70 3.51 26.01
CA GLU A 65 14.36 2.20 26.14
C GLU A 65 15.80 2.24 25.63
N LEU A 66 16.08 2.97 24.55
CA LEU A 66 17.44 3.19 24.08
C LEU A 66 18.31 3.90 25.14
N GLU A 67 17.77 4.91 25.83
CA GLU A 67 18.47 5.59 26.92
C GLU A 67 18.69 4.69 28.15
N ARG A 68 17.76 3.79 28.46
CA ARG A 68 17.96 2.79 29.51
C ARG A 68 19.08 1.82 29.17
N HIS A 69 19.17 1.37 27.92
CA HIS A 69 20.27 0.52 27.46
C HIS A 69 21.63 1.24 27.55
N LYS A 70 21.71 2.53 27.17
CA LYS A 70 22.94 3.33 27.35
C LYS A 70 23.36 3.46 28.81
N LYS A 71 22.41 3.62 29.74
CA LYS A 71 22.68 3.75 31.18
C LYS A 71 23.04 2.43 31.87
N SER A 72 22.67 1.30 31.27
CA SER A 72 22.83 -0.05 31.85
C SER A 72 24.30 -0.49 32.01
N ASN A 73 25.30 0.24 31.50
CA ASN A 73 26.73 -0.13 31.50
C ASN A 73 27.07 -1.50 30.87
N GLU A 74 26.09 -2.21 30.31
CA GLU A 74 26.27 -3.48 29.63
C GLU A 74 26.64 -3.23 28.16
N LYS A 75 27.73 -3.85 27.67
CA LYS A 75 28.16 -3.78 26.26
C LYS A 75 27.26 -4.60 25.32
N VAL A 76 25.95 -4.61 25.55
CA VAL A 76 24.97 -5.33 24.73
C VAL A 76 24.35 -4.33 23.74
N PRO A 77 24.48 -4.55 22.42
CA PRO A 77 23.85 -3.68 21.43
C PRO A 77 22.32 -3.76 21.49
N ALA A 78 21.63 -2.67 21.15
CA ALA A 78 20.16 -2.58 21.14
C ALA A 78 19.63 -2.14 19.77
N ALA A 79 20.12 -2.78 18.70
CA ALA A 79 19.89 -2.35 17.31
C ALA A 79 18.43 -2.40 16.83
N ILE A 80 17.54 -3.10 17.55
CA ILE A 80 16.12 -3.20 17.20
C ILE A 80 15.36 -1.88 17.41
N PHE A 81 15.76 -1.03 18.37
CA PHE A 81 15.08 0.26 18.58
C PHE A 81 15.38 1.29 17.49
N PRO A 82 16.64 1.48 17.05
CA PRO A 82 16.95 2.27 15.86
C PRO A 82 16.25 1.75 14.59
N LEU A 83 16.12 0.41 14.42
CA LEU A 83 15.31 -0.15 13.34
C LEU A 83 13.87 0.36 13.41
N ALA A 84 13.20 0.14 14.54
CA ALA A 84 11.80 0.49 14.71
C ALA A 84 11.56 1.98 14.47
N LEU A 85 12.45 2.84 14.99
CA LEU A 85 12.42 4.28 14.75
C LEU A 85 12.58 4.60 13.27
N GLY A 86 13.57 3.99 12.60
CA GLY A 86 13.80 4.17 11.17
C GLY A 86 12.62 3.73 10.30
N VAL A 87 11.96 2.61 10.66
CA VAL A 87 10.73 2.13 9.98
C VAL A 87 9.59 3.12 10.18
N MET A 88 9.38 3.62 11.40
CA MET A 88 8.33 4.59 11.70
C MET A 88 8.53 5.91 10.93
N GLU A 89 9.73 6.47 10.99
CA GLU A 89 10.08 7.69 10.24
C GLU A 89 10.01 7.47 8.72
N PHE A 90 10.36 6.29 8.24
CA PHE A 90 10.21 5.92 6.83
C PHE A 90 8.75 5.90 6.38
N ILE A 91 7.85 5.34 7.19
CA ILE A 91 6.41 5.29 6.87
C ILE A 91 5.84 6.72 6.81
N GLU A 92 6.15 7.56 7.79
CA GLU A 92 5.77 8.98 7.78
C GLU A 92 6.33 9.71 6.55
N ALA A 93 7.62 9.49 6.25
CA ALA A 93 8.29 10.09 5.11
C ALA A 93 7.69 9.65 3.77
N THR A 94 7.29 8.39 3.63
CA THR A 94 6.73 7.87 2.37
C THR A 94 5.25 8.17 2.18
N LEU A 95 4.50 8.49 3.24
CA LEU A 95 3.11 8.95 3.12
C LEU A 95 3.03 10.43 2.73
N GLY A 96 3.93 11.28 3.27
CA GLY A 96 3.92 12.73 3.01
C GLY A 96 4.91 13.21 1.95
N PHE A 97 5.96 12.43 1.72
CA PHE A 97 7.12 12.75 0.86
C PHE A 97 7.80 14.10 1.15
N GLU A 98 7.66 14.64 2.34
CA GLU A 98 8.23 15.93 2.68
C GLU A 98 9.76 15.86 2.80
N THR A 99 10.48 16.81 2.22
CA THR A 99 11.96 16.79 2.17
C THR A 99 12.59 16.70 3.56
N GLU A 100 12.04 17.41 4.55
CA GLU A 100 12.57 17.39 5.92
C GLU A 100 12.39 16.01 6.57
N VAL A 101 11.20 15.42 6.41
CA VAL A 101 10.88 14.09 6.94
C VAL A 101 11.71 13.01 6.25
N MET A 102 11.89 13.12 4.93
CA MET A 102 12.76 12.23 4.14
C MET A 102 14.22 12.28 4.59
N ASN A 103 14.77 13.47 4.87
CA ASN A 103 16.14 13.61 5.36
C ASN A 103 16.33 13.02 6.75
N ARG A 104 15.35 13.20 7.65
CA ARG A 104 15.38 12.57 8.98
C ARG A 104 15.37 11.05 8.85
N ALA A 105 14.45 10.49 8.07
CA ALA A 105 14.38 9.07 7.81
C ALA A 105 15.70 8.52 7.22
N HIS A 106 16.31 9.20 6.24
CA HIS A 106 17.60 8.78 5.67
C HIS A 106 18.72 8.68 6.72
N ASN A 107 18.82 9.67 7.62
CA ASN A 107 19.84 9.68 8.66
C ASN A 107 19.63 8.53 9.66
N THR A 108 18.41 8.42 10.20
CA THR A 108 18.03 7.37 11.16
C THR A 108 18.23 5.97 10.58
N LEU A 109 17.83 5.74 9.32
CA LEU A 109 18.00 4.46 8.63
C LEU A 109 19.49 4.13 8.44
N SER A 110 20.33 5.12 8.11
CA SER A 110 21.77 4.91 7.91
C SER A 110 22.47 4.54 9.22
N GLU A 111 22.13 5.18 10.34
CA GLU A 111 22.64 4.81 11.66
C GLU A 111 22.17 3.42 12.09
N ALA A 112 20.90 3.10 11.85
CA ALA A 112 20.32 1.81 12.18
C ALA A 112 20.95 0.65 11.38
N GLU A 113 21.32 0.89 10.11
CA GLU A 113 22.03 -0.10 9.27
C GLU A 113 23.33 -0.56 9.95
N GLU A 114 24.15 0.40 10.39
CA GLU A 114 25.42 0.11 11.04
C GLU A 114 25.21 -0.62 12.38
N ALA A 115 24.26 -0.14 13.19
CA ALA A 115 23.90 -0.77 14.47
C ALA A 115 23.50 -2.24 14.29
N SER A 116 22.69 -2.53 13.26
CA SER A 116 22.19 -3.88 12.98
C SER A 116 23.30 -4.82 12.50
N LEU A 117 24.20 -4.33 11.65
CA LEU A 117 25.36 -5.10 11.21
C LEU A 117 26.29 -5.44 12.39
N ASN A 118 26.52 -4.48 13.29
CA ASN A 118 27.33 -4.69 14.48
C ASN A 118 26.68 -5.66 15.47
N HIS A 119 25.35 -5.59 15.64
CA HIS A 119 24.60 -6.52 16.49
C HIS A 119 24.62 -7.96 15.93
N SER A 120 24.46 -8.14 14.62
CA SER A 120 24.59 -9.45 13.98
C SER A 120 25.95 -10.10 14.27
N LYS A 121 27.05 -9.33 14.11
CA LYS A 121 28.41 -9.79 14.44
C LYS A 121 28.58 -10.10 15.93
N TYR A 122 27.97 -9.30 16.80
CA TYR A 122 27.98 -9.53 18.24
C TYR A 122 27.35 -10.89 18.59
N ASN A 123 26.12 -11.16 18.13
CA ASN A 123 25.42 -12.42 18.39
C ASN A 123 26.17 -13.64 17.85
N GLN A 124 26.83 -13.51 16.69
CA GLN A 124 27.70 -14.55 16.15
C GLN A 124 28.92 -14.82 17.03
N LYS A 125 29.58 -13.76 17.54
CA LYS A 125 30.79 -13.86 18.37
C LYS A 125 30.51 -14.52 19.72
N ILE A 126 29.35 -14.25 20.32
CA ILE A 126 28.96 -14.84 21.61
C ILE A 126 28.12 -16.12 21.44
N HIS A 127 27.92 -16.60 20.21
CA HIS A 127 27.09 -17.77 19.89
C HIS A 127 25.68 -17.73 20.50
N LEU A 128 25.05 -16.55 20.57
CA LEU A 128 23.72 -16.37 21.14
C LEU A 128 22.65 -16.86 20.14
N SER A 129 22.03 -18.00 20.44
CA SER A 129 20.96 -18.58 19.62
C SER A 129 19.60 -18.10 20.13
N THR A 130 18.93 -17.30 19.32
CA THR A 130 17.61 -16.71 19.59
C THR A 130 16.48 -17.38 18.80
N SER A 131 16.84 -18.31 17.90
CA SER A 131 15.93 -19.05 17.02
C SER A 131 16.19 -20.56 17.14
N HIS A 132 15.13 -21.36 17.03
CA HIS A 132 15.23 -22.83 16.97
C HIS A 132 15.72 -23.35 15.60
N ILE A 133 15.80 -22.48 14.60
CA ILE A 133 15.97 -22.86 13.19
C ILE A 133 17.17 -22.15 12.58
N TYR A 134 17.33 -20.87 12.88
CA TYR A 134 18.30 -20.01 12.24
C TYR A 134 19.58 -19.84 13.08
N PRO A 135 20.75 -19.67 12.42
CA PRO A 135 22.00 -19.45 13.12
C PRO A 135 22.00 -18.10 13.87
N PRO A 136 22.84 -17.95 14.92
CA PRO A 136 22.99 -16.71 15.68
C PRO A 136 23.16 -15.46 14.81
N GLY A 137 22.35 -14.43 15.09
CA GLY A 137 22.43 -13.11 14.44
C GLY A 137 21.69 -13.00 13.11
N THR A 138 20.90 -14.00 12.69
CA THR A 138 20.08 -13.96 11.48
C THR A 138 19.01 -12.86 11.54
N GLU A 139 18.39 -12.67 12.70
CA GLU A 139 17.40 -11.63 12.97
C GLU A 139 17.92 -10.22 12.65
N PHE A 140 19.18 -9.95 12.97
CA PHE A 140 19.83 -8.67 12.66
C PHE A 140 20.40 -8.60 11.23
N GLN A 141 20.60 -9.74 10.56
CA GLN A 141 20.85 -9.74 9.10
C GLN A 141 19.60 -9.36 8.32
N VAL A 142 18.43 -9.87 8.74
CA VAL A 142 17.14 -9.49 8.16
C VAL A 142 16.87 -8.00 8.42
N THR A 143 17.04 -7.56 9.66
CA THR A 143 16.95 -6.14 10.05
C THR A 143 17.86 -5.26 9.17
N TYR A 144 19.12 -5.68 8.98
CA TYR A 144 20.06 -4.96 8.14
C TYR A 144 19.60 -4.90 6.67
N ALA A 145 19.08 -6.00 6.12
CA ALA A 145 18.58 -6.03 4.75
C ALA A 145 17.34 -5.14 4.58
N GLU A 146 16.43 -5.15 5.55
CA GLU A 146 15.27 -4.27 5.60
C GLU A 146 15.69 -2.80 5.61
N LEU A 147 16.54 -2.39 6.56
CA LEU A 147 17.05 -1.02 6.64
C LEU A 147 17.77 -0.59 5.36
N THR A 148 18.61 -1.46 4.80
CA THR A 148 19.31 -1.20 3.54
C THR A 148 18.32 -0.98 2.39
N LEU A 149 17.23 -1.74 2.36
CA LEU A 149 16.17 -1.58 1.37
C LEU A 149 15.42 -0.25 1.57
N LEU A 150 14.96 0.04 2.79
CA LEU A 150 14.23 1.27 3.10
C LEU A 150 15.09 2.51 2.81
N ASN A 151 16.37 2.48 3.19
CA ASN A 151 17.29 3.57 2.93
C ASN A 151 17.53 3.76 1.43
N ALA A 152 17.72 2.67 0.68
CA ALA A 152 17.82 2.75 -0.78
C ALA A 152 16.57 3.38 -1.41
N LEU A 153 15.37 3.06 -0.91
CA LEU A 153 14.12 3.67 -1.38
C LEU A 153 14.07 5.16 -1.07
N VAL A 154 14.41 5.59 0.15
CA VAL A 154 14.49 7.03 0.49
C VAL A 154 15.48 7.74 -0.43
N MET A 155 16.66 7.15 -0.67
CA MET A 155 17.65 7.72 -1.58
C MET A 155 17.15 7.80 -3.04
N LEU A 156 16.35 6.85 -3.51
CA LEU A 156 15.78 6.91 -4.86
C LEU A 156 14.63 7.90 -4.99
N LEU A 157 13.88 8.12 -3.90
CA LEU A 157 12.80 9.10 -3.83
C LEU A 157 13.32 10.52 -3.60
N HIS A 158 14.53 10.67 -3.06
CA HIS A 158 15.15 11.96 -2.82
C HIS A 158 15.84 12.49 -4.08
N GLU A 159 15.21 13.45 -4.77
CA GLU A 159 15.67 13.96 -6.07
C GLU A 159 17.01 14.72 -6.03
N ASN A 160 17.48 15.21 -4.87
CA ASN A 160 18.75 15.95 -4.77
C ASN A 160 20.01 15.06 -4.87
N ASN A 161 19.83 13.78 -5.20
CA ASN A 161 20.89 12.80 -5.25
C ASN A 161 21.59 12.87 -6.60
N GLY A 162 22.85 13.33 -6.59
CA GLY A 162 23.72 13.26 -7.76
C GLY A 162 23.83 11.82 -8.29
N MET A 163 24.32 11.65 -9.52
CA MET A 163 24.43 10.32 -10.16
C MET A 163 25.14 9.28 -9.27
N MET A 164 26.09 9.71 -8.44
CA MET A 164 26.78 8.87 -7.46
C MET A 164 25.83 8.34 -6.37
N GLU A 165 24.96 9.18 -5.81
CA GLU A 165 24.00 8.78 -4.78
C GLU A 165 22.94 7.83 -5.33
N GLN A 166 22.49 8.04 -6.56
CA GLN A 166 21.60 7.08 -7.25
C GLN A 166 22.29 5.74 -7.47
N ALA A 167 23.57 5.72 -7.86
CA ALA A 167 24.35 4.49 -8.00
C ALA A 167 24.53 3.77 -6.65
N LYS A 168 24.81 4.51 -5.56
CA LYS A 168 24.85 3.96 -4.19
C LYS A 168 23.51 3.34 -3.79
N ALA A 169 22.40 4.01 -4.09
CA ALA A 169 21.07 3.49 -3.81
C ALA A 169 20.79 2.18 -4.56
N LEU A 170 21.16 2.09 -5.84
CA LEU A 170 21.05 0.85 -6.62
C LEU A 170 21.95 -0.27 -6.07
N PHE A 171 23.17 0.06 -5.60
CA PHE A 171 24.05 -0.91 -4.95
C PHE A 171 23.47 -1.44 -3.64
N LYS A 172 22.90 -0.56 -2.80
CA LYS A 172 22.18 -0.95 -1.58
C LYS A 172 20.98 -1.85 -1.90
N LEU A 173 20.18 -1.50 -2.91
CA LEU A 173 19.04 -2.31 -3.35
C LEU A 173 19.48 -3.71 -3.80
N ARG A 174 20.59 -3.81 -4.55
CA ARG A 174 21.22 -5.09 -4.92
C ARG A 174 21.66 -5.91 -3.71
N LYS A 175 22.31 -5.27 -2.75
CA LYS A 175 22.78 -5.92 -1.52
C LYS A 175 21.62 -6.47 -0.69
N ALA A 176 20.58 -5.66 -0.48
CA ALA A 176 19.37 -6.09 0.21
C ALA A 176 18.71 -7.28 -0.49
N TYR A 177 18.55 -7.22 -1.83
CA TYR A 177 18.01 -8.32 -2.62
C TYR A 177 18.76 -9.64 -2.41
N GLN A 178 20.09 -9.61 -2.43
CA GLN A 178 20.92 -10.82 -2.26
C GLN A 178 20.76 -11.45 -0.87
N ILE A 179 20.72 -10.62 0.19
CA ILE A 179 20.54 -11.10 1.55
C ILE A 179 19.14 -11.70 1.72
N LEU A 180 18.11 -11.04 1.18
CA LEU A 180 16.73 -11.50 1.22
C LEU A 180 16.53 -12.81 0.44
N ASP A 181 17.06 -12.92 -0.78
CA ASP A 181 16.98 -14.15 -1.58
C ASP A 181 17.69 -15.33 -0.88
N ALA A 182 18.89 -15.11 -0.34
CA ALA A 182 19.63 -16.14 0.38
C ALA A 182 18.90 -16.60 1.65
N THR A 183 18.30 -15.67 2.39
CA THR A 183 17.55 -15.99 3.62
C THR A 183 16.21 -16.65 3.29
N PHE A 184 15.53 -16.22 2.23
CA PHE A 184 14.30 -16.83 1.75
C PHE A 184 14.48 -18.28 1.33
N LYS A 185 15.58 -18.61 0.64
CA LYS A 185 15.92 -19.99 0.30
C LYS A 185 16.07 -20.87 1.55
N LYS A 186 16.74 -20.36 2.59
CA LYS A 186 16.84 -21.05 3.88
C LYS A 186 15.48 -21.24 4.55
N ILE A 187 14.61 -20.23 4.52
CA ILE A 187 13.24 -20.33 5.05
C ILE A 187 12.46 -21.44 4.34
N LYS A 188 12.57 -21.55 3.01
CA LYS A 188 11.94 -22.64 2.24
C LYS A 188 12.50 -24.01 2.62
N GLU A 189 13.82 -24.12 2.78
CA GLU A 189 14.46 -25.38 3.17
C GLU A 189 14.09 -25.81 4.61
N SER A 190 13.79 -24.85 5.50
CA SER A 190 13.46 -25.11 6.91
C SER A 190 11.95 -25.17 7.20
N GLU A 191 11.09 -25.04 6.19
CA GLU A 191 9.63 -24.94 6.36
C GLU A 191 9.02 -26.16 7.09
N GLU A 192 9.48 -27.37 6.78
CA GLU A 192 9.04 -28.59 7.48
C GLU A 192 9.42 -28.58 8.97
N LEU A 193 10.63 -28.09 9.29
CA LEU A 193 11.11 -27.98 10.67
C LEU A 193 10.31 -26.92 11.42
N PHE A 194 10.02 -25.78 10.80
CA PHE A 194 9.18 -24.74 11.37
C PHE A 194 7.79 -25.28 11.70
N ASN A 195 7.13 -25.96 10.75
CA ASN A 195 5.80 -26.54 10.96
C ASN A 195 5.80 -27.61 12.06
N ARG A 196 6.87 -28.42 12.16
CA ARG A 196 7.03 -29.40 13.23
C ARG A 196 7.20 -28.75 14.60
N ASN A 197 8.00 -27.69 14.70
CA ASN A 197 8.20 -26.93 15.93
C ASN A 197 6.89 -26.26 16.37
N LEU A 198 6.17 -25.62 15.44
CA LEU A 198 4.86 -25.02 15.70
C LEU A 198 3.86 -26.06 16.25
N ALA A 199 3.81 -27.25 15.65
CA ALA A 199 2.98 -28.34 16.15
C ALA A 199 3.41 -28.84 17.54
N LYS A 200 4.71 -28.86 17.84
CA LYS A 200 5.25 -29.20 19.18
C LYS A 200 4.78 -28.19 20.23
N PHE A 201 4.97 -26.89 19.98
CA PHE A 201 4.62 -25.84 20.94
C PHE A 201 3.11 -25.73 21.17
N ARG A 202 2.30 -25.92 20.12
CA ARG A 202 0.84 -26.03 20.25
C ARG A 202 0.40 -27.14 21.19
N LYS A 203 1.08 -28.30 21.17
CA LYS A 203 0.77 -29.41 22.08
C LYS A 203 1.17 -29.09 23.53
N GLN A 204 2.27 -28.36 23.74
CA GLN A 204 2.75 -27.96 25.06
C GLN A 204 1.88 -26.88 25.72
N ALA A 205 1.16 -26.10 24.92
CA ALA A 205 0.31 -25.00 25.38
C ALA A 205 -0.92 -25.40 26.18
N ASN A 206 -1.45 -26.63 26.00
CA ASN A 206 -2.73 -27.07 26.57
C ASN A 206 -2.75 -27.21 28.11
N GLY A 207 -1.77 -26.67 28.84
CA GLY A 207 -1.71 -26.73 30.32
C GLY A 207 -0.74 -25.77 31.03
N SER A 208 -0.19 -24.73 30.36
CA SER A 208 0.81 -23.82 30.97
C SER A 208 0.54 -22.34 30.63
N LEU A 209 0.72 -21.45 31.61
CA LEU A 209 0.69 -19.98 31.46
C LEU A 209 2.01 -19.40 30.91
N VAL A 210 3.04 -20.24 30.74
CA VAL A 210 4.38 -19.87 30.27
C VAL A 210 4.73 -20.66 29.02
N SER A 211 5.40 -20.02 28.04
CA SER A 211 5.84 -20.61 26.78
C SER A 211 7.36 -20.60 26.66
N SER A 212 7.97 -21.73 26.27
CA SER A 212 9.41 -21.84 25.98
C SER A 212 9.76 -21.64 24.50
N VAL A 213 8.82 -21.14 23.70
CA VAL A 213 8.96 -21.00 22.25
C VAL A 213 10.13 -20.10 21.82
N ASP A 214 10.60 -19.21 22.69
CA ASP A 214 11.71 -18.29 22.41
C ASP A 214 13.05 -18.74 23.01
N LEU A 215 13.10 -19.92 23.64
CA LEU A 215 14.29 -20.43 24.31
C LEU A 215 14.78 -21.73 23.65
N PRO A 216 15.71 -21.63 22.69
CA PRO A 216 16.38 -22.80 22.13
C PRO A 216 17.02 -23.68 23.20
N GLY A 217 16.57 -24.95 23.25
CA GLY A 217 17.12 -25.95 24.16
C GLY A 217 16.59 -25.90 25.60
N TYR A 218 15.55 -25.10 25.90
CA TYR A 218 14.89 -25.09 27.21
C TYR A 218 13.58 -25.90 27.18
N ASP A 219 13.50 -26.95 28.01
CA ASP A 219 12.25 -27.69 28.22
C ASP A 219 11.60 -27.26 29.55
N ILE A 220 10.32 -26.92 29.49
CA ILE A 220 9.54 -26.55 30.68
C ILE A 220 9.48 -27.79 31.61
N PRO A 221 9.82 -27.67 32.91
CA PRO A 221 9.70 -28.79 33.84
C PRO A 221 8.25 -29.29 33.88
N SER A 222 8.01 -30.53 33.44
CA SER A 222 6.68 -31.13 33.50
C SER A 222 6.23 -31.32 34.94
N SER A 223 5.01 -30.90 35.28
CA SER A 223 4.39 -31.10 36.60
C SER A 223 4.24 -32.56 37.03
N THR A 224 4.54 -33.52 36.16
CA THR A 224 4.52 -34.98 36.43
C THR A 224 5.83 -35.56 36.94
N SER A 225 6.97 -34.84 36.89
CA SER A 225 8.27 -35.34 37.38
C SER A 225 8.68 -34.78 38.74
N SER A 226 7.90 -33.87 39.32
CA SER A 226 8.18 -33.19 40.59
C SER A 226 7.41 -33.75 41.80
N ALA A 227 6.99 -35.01 41.76
CA ALA A 227 6.42 -35.65 42.96
C ALA A 227 7.47 -36.00 44.04
N ASN A 228 8.78 -35.91 43.72
CA ASN A 228 9.86 -36.30 44.65
C ASN A 228 10.97 -35.25 44.86
N SER A 229 10.80 -33.99 44.43
CA SER A 229 11.77 -32.92 44.71
C SER A 229 11.12 -31.82 45.53
N SER A 230 11.58 -31.69 46.76
CA SER A 230 11.21 -30.66 47.73
C SER A 230 11.25 -29.24 47.16
N SER A 231 10.34 -28.42 47.69
CA SER A 231 10.03 -27.02 47.41
C SER A 231 11.21 -26.04 47.58
N SER A 232 12.08 -25.91 46.57
CA SER A 232 12.95 -24.74 46.42
C SER A 232 13.37 -24.54 44.96
N ALA A 233 12.55 -23.85 44.16
CA ALA A 233 13.04 -23.28 42.90
C ALA A 233 14.09 -22.21 43.24
N LEU A 234 15.23 -22.20 42.54
CA LEU A 234 16.29 -21.21 42.78
C LEU A 234 15.77 -19.80 42.41
N PRO A 235 16.24 -18.72 43.07
CA PRO A 235 15.81 -17.35 42.73
C PRO A 235 16.01 -16.97 41.25
N GLU A 236 17.02 -17.55 40.59
CA GLU A 236 17.30 -17.35 39.17
C GLU A 236 16.25 -18.02 38.27
N ASP A 237 15.77 -19.22 38.62
CA ASP A 237 14.68 -19.90 37.90
C ASP A 237 13.37 -19.10 38.00
N ILE A 238 13.10 -18.50 39.16
CA ILE A 238 11.93 -17.63 39.36
C ILE A 238 12.05 -16.37 38.49
N LYS A 239 13.24 -15.76 38.40
CA LYS A 239 13.49 -14.60 37.55
C LYS A 239 13.32 -14.96 36.07
N LEU A 240 13.82 -16.12 35.64
CA LEU A 240 13.66 -16.62 34.29
C LEU A 240 12.18 -16.81 33.93
N LEU A 241 11.42 -17.53 34.77
CA LEU A 241 9.99 -17.76 34.57
C LEU A 241 9.18 -16.46 34.49
N LYS A 242 9.48 -15.48 35.37
CA LYS A 242 8.83 -14.15 35.33
C LYS A 242 9.09 -13.41 34.02
N ASN A 243 10.30 -13.49 33.47
CA ASN A 243 10.62 -12.88 32.18
C ASN A 243 9.89 -13.56 31.02
N MET A 244 9.78 -14.90 31.06
CA MET A 244 9.02 -15.66 30.06
C MET A 244 7.52 -15.32 30.11
N GLU A 245 6.96 -15.21 31.32
CA GLU A 245 5.57 -14.78 31.51
C GLU A 245 5.34 -13.36 30.97
N LEU A 246 6.24 -12.42 31.28
CA LEU A 246 6.16 -11.06 30.77
C LEU A 246 6.12 -11.02 29.24
N ILE A 247 7.04 -11.72 28.56
CA ILE A 247 7.09 -11.79 27.09
C ILE A 247 5.82 -12.43 26.53
N TYR A 248 5.33 -13.50 27.16
CA TYR A 248 4.07 -14.12 26.76
C TYR A 248 2.89 -13.13 26.85
N GLN A 249 2.80 -12.35 27.93
CA GLN A 249 1.75 -11.33 28.08
C GLN A 249 1.90 -10.20 27.06
N MET A 250 3.13 -9.74 26.78
CA MET A 250 3.38 -8.73 25.74
C MET A 250 2.92 -9.22 24.36
N ARG A 251 3.32 -10.44 23.98
CA ARG A 251 2.89 -11.05 22.71
C ARG A 251 1.38 -11.23 22.65
N LYS A 252 0.77 -11.68 23.75
CA LYS A 252 -0.68 -11.83 23.84
C LYS A 252 -1.37 -10.49 23.63
N ALA A 253 -0.91 -9.44 24.30
CA ALA A 253 -1.45 -8.10 24.14
C ALA A 253 -1.33 -7.57 22.70
N ARG A 254 -0.23 -7.88 22.01
CA ARG A 254 -0.05 -7.57 20.58
C ARG A 254 -1.03 -8.31 19.68
N ILE A 255 -1.15 -9.63 19.85
CA ILE A 255 -2.03 -10.48 19.03
C ILE A 255 -3.50 -10.09 19.20
N GLU A 256 -3.91 -9.81 20.44
CA GLU A 256 -5.28 -9.44 20.81
C GLU A 256 -5.60 -7.96 20.53
N GLY A 257 -4.60 -7.12 20.26
CA GLY A 257 -4.76 -5.67 20.07
C GLY A 257 -4.99 -4.88 21.37
N THR A 258 -4.88 -5.52 22.53
CA THR A 258 -5.07 -4.89 23.85
C THR A 258 -3.87 -4.06 24.30
N GLY A 259 -2.68 -4.31 23.73
CA GLY A 259 -1.44 -3.59 24.08
C GLY A 259 -1.43 -2.11 23.68
N VAL A 260 -2.33 -1.72 22.79
CA VAL A 260 -2.50 -0.37 22.27
C VAL A 260 -3.64 0.32 23.05
N SER A 261 -4.66 -0.42 23.51
CA SER A 261 -5.91 0.07 24.14
C SER A 261 -5.80 0.54 25.61
N CYS A 262 -4.68 1.16 26.03
CA CYS A 262 -4.57 1.74 27.37
C CYS A 262 -4.97 3.23 27.37
N SER A 263 -6.24 3.50 27.10
CA SER A 263 -6.93 4.72 27.54
C SER A 263 -8.43 4.46 27.66
N GLN A 264 -8.92 4.46 28.91
CA GLN A 264 -10.34 4.47 29.32
C GLN A 264 -11.19 3.22 29.01
N VAL A 265 -10.77 2.05 29.51
CA VAL A 265 -11.75 1.03 29.92
C VAL A 265 -11.67 0.92 31.44
N ASP A 266 -12.63 1.55 32.12
CA ASP A 266 -12.86 1.32 33.53
C ASP A 266 -13.41 -0.10 33.69
N LEU A 267 -12.52 -1.06 33.95
CA LEU A 267 -12.83 -2.49 34.09
C LEU A 267 -13.85 -2.79 35.21
N PHE A 268 -14.23 -1.79 36.01
CA PHE A 268 -15.23 -1.89 37.07
C PHE A 268 -16.58 -1.21 36.74
N ALA A 269 -16.73 -0.59 35.56
CA ALA A 269 -17.99 0.03 35.16
C ALA A 269 -19.08 -0.98 34.74
N GLU A 270 -18.72 -2.22 34.39
CA GLU A 270 -19.67 -3.26 33.96
C GLU A 270 -20.52 -3.87 35.09
N LEU A 271 -20.33 -3.46 36.35
CA LEU A 271 -21.16 -3.95 37.47
C LEU A 271 -22.40 -3.10 37.75
N ASN A 272 -22.59 -1.96 37.07
CA ASN A 272 -23.75 -1.09 37.29
C ASN A 272 -24.32 -0.55 35.98
N THR A 273 -25.09 -1.35 35.24
CA THR A 273 -26.35 -0.91 34.60
C THR A 273 -27.14 -2.11 34.04
N PRO A 274 -28.48 -2.07 34.09
CA PRO A 274 -29.31 -3.23 33.81
C PRO A 274 -29.52 -3.43 32.29
N SER A 275 -29.53 -4.71 31.90
CA SER A 275 -29.88 -5.24 30.58
C SER A 275 -31.05 -4.52 29.89
N LEU A 276 -30.90 -4.16 28.61
CA LEU A 276 -32.05 -3.87 27.76
C LEU A 276 -32.04 -4.71 26.48
N SER A 277 -33.12 -5.46 26.37
CA SER A 277 -33.51 -6.39 25.34
C SER A 277 -33.64 -5.79 23.93
N SER A 278 -33.29 -6.61 22.95
CA SER A 278 -33.74 -6.58 21.56
C SER A 278 -35.20 -6.11 21.36
N LYS A 279 -35.40 -5.03 20.59
CA LYS A 279 -36.61 -4.86 19.77
C LYS A 279 -36.30 -4.16 18.44
N THR A 280 -36.46 -4.94 17.39
CA THR A 280 -36.69 -4.59 16.00
C THR A 280 -37.94 -3.71 15.85
N SER A 281 -37.83 -2.57 15.15
CA SER A 281 -38.91 -2.01 14.30
C SER A 281 -38.45 -0.73 13.58
N LEU A 282 -38.53 -0.72 12.24
CA LEU A 282 -38.70 0.51 11.44
C LEU A 282 -40.00 1.24 11.88
N PRO A 283 -40.11 2.55 11.65
CA PRO A 283 -41.10 2.99 10.63
C PRO A 283 -40.76 4.26 9.82
N SER A 284 -41.60 4.42 8.80
CA SER A 284 -41.75 5.33 7.66
C SER A 284 -42.02 6.83 7.90
N LEU A 285 -41.72 7.60 6.84
CA LEU A 285 -42.25 8.89 6.35
C LEU A 285 -43.59 9.42 6.96
N LYS A 286 -43.62 10.71 7.35
CA LYS A 286 -44.51 11.78 6.79
C LYS A 286 -44.32 13.18 7.44
N GLU A 287 -44.46 14.18 6.58
CA GLU A 287 -44.64 15.65 6.66
C GLU A 287 -45.22 16.28 7.96
N ASN A 288 -44.72 17.45 8.41
CA ASN A 288 -45.17 18.82 8.02
C ASN A 288 -44.94 19.89 9.12
N ASN A 289 -44.44 21.07 8.70
CA ASN A 289 -44.64 22.47 9.16
C ASN A 289 -44.57 22.93 10.64
N GLY A 290 -43.78 24.00 10.87
CA GLY A 290 -44.07 25.05 11.86
C GLY A 290 -42.86 25.81 12.45
N ILE A 291 -42.63 27.05 11.99
CA ILE A 291 -41.71 28.07 12.59
C ILE A 291 -42.51 28.92 13.62
N PRO A 292 -41.89 29.50 14.68
CA PRO A 292 -41.41 30.91 14.67
C PRO A 292 -40.06 31.11 15.41
N SER A 293 -39.00 31.67 14.80
CA SER A 293 -38.57 33.10 14.80
C SER A 293 -38.42 33.79 16.16
N GLU A 294 -37.16 34.06 16.59
CA GLU A 294 -36.74 35.35 17.17
C GLU A 294 -35.22 35.57 17.05
N ARG A 295 -34.80 36.85 17.12
CA ARG A 295 -33.80 37.50 16.27
C ARG A 295 -32.63 38.11 17.07
N LEU A 296 -31.42 38.06 16.48
CA LEU A 296 -30.19 38.88 16.58
C LEU A 296 -29.85 39.70 17.85
N LYS A 297 -28.54 39.67 18.19
CA LYS A 297 -27.65 40.86 18.26
C LYS A 297 -26.18 40.55 17.87
N THR A 298 -25.68 41.24 16.83
CA THR A 298 -24.28 41.67 16.56
C THR A 298 -24.08 43.09 17.15
N PRO A 299 -22.89 43.78 17.15
CA PRO A 299 -21.66 43.71 16.30
C PRO A 299 -20.34 43.76 17.15
N GLU A 300 -19.08 43.74 16.68
CA GLU A 300 -18.36 44.52 15.65
C GLU A 300 -17.02 43.85 15.22
N GLN A 301 -16.52 44.31 14.07
CA GLN A 301 -15.27 43.96 13.39
C GLN A 301 -14.02 44.56 14.05
N ASN A 302 -12.86 43.92 13.88
CA ASN A 302 -11.62 44.65 13.57
C ASN A 302 -10.58 43.77 12.84
N LEU A 303 -9.97 44.40 11.84
CA LEU A 303 -8.91 43.92 10.94
C LEU A 303 -7.53 43.91 11.62
N THR A 304 -6.66 42.97 11.24
CA THR A 304 -5.19 43.11 10.98
C THR A 304 -4.59 41.70 10.81
N ALA A 305 -4.14 41.28 9.62
CA ALA A 305 -2.86 41.56 8.96
C ALA A 305 -1.65 40.75 9.52
N ASN A 306 -1.28 39.72 8.76
CA ASN A 306 0.07 39.14 8.53
C ASN A 306 1.21 39.48 9.51
N ALA A 307 1.62 38.49 10.32
CA ALA A 307 2.98 38.41 10.88
C ALA A 307 3.32 36.98 11.36
N ALA A 308 3.81 36.12 10.47
CA ALA A 308 4.44 34.85 10.86
C ALA A 308 5.60 34.48 9.89
N PHE A 309 6.52 35.42 9.70
CA PHE A 309 7.85 35.16 9.13
C PHE A 309 8.87 36.01 9.89
N ALA A 310 9.40 35.47 10.99
CA ALA A 310 10.59 35.99 11.65
C ALA A 310 11.16 34.95 12.63
N ARG A 311 12.04 34.07 12.15
CA ARG A 311 13.14 33.57 12.99
C ARG A 311 14.46 33.93 12.30
N LYS A 312 15.10 34.96 12.84
CA LYS A 312 16.51 35.29 12.63
C LYS A 312 17.34 34.24 13.36
N ASN A 313 18.32 33.66 12.68
CA ASN A 313 19.58 33.27 13.31
C ASN A 313 20.69 34.07 12.62
N HIS A 314 21.42 34.83 13.44
CA HIS A 314 22.66 35.51 13.11
C HIS A 314 23.76 34.76 13.87
N GLU A 315 24.80 34.33 13.16
CA GLU A 315 26.21 34.16 13.61
C GLU A 315 26.94 33.54 12.40
N SER A 316 27.60 34.36 11.59
CA SER A 316 28.99 34.83 11.66
C SER A 316 30.00 33.81 11.10
N SER A 317 30.66 34.27 10.05
CA SER A 317 31.71 33.67 9.23
C SER A 317 33.03 33.44 9.96
N SER A 318 33.73 32.36 9.61
CA SER A 318 35.18 32.38 9.41
C SER A 318 35.58 31.26 8.44
N GLU A 319 36.55 31.61 7.59
CA GLU A 319 37.13 30.84 6.49
C GLU A 319 38.15 29.79 6.98
N ASP A 320 38.59 28.99 6.01
CA ASP A 320 39.85 28.25 5.90
C ASP A 320 39.90 26.73 6.19
N GLU A 321 40.71 26.10 5.33
CA GLU A 321 41.33 24.76 5.38
C GLU A 321 40.49 23.56 4.89
N GLU A 322 41.00 22.61 4.12
CA GLU A 322 42.20 22.44 3.28
C GLU A 322 41.94 21.14 2.48
N ASP A 323 42.52 21.04 1.28
CA ASP A 323 42.53 19.83 0.46
C ASP A 323 43.28 18.69 1.17
N GLU A 324 42.63 17.56 1.46
CA GLU A 324 43.33 16.28 1.54
C GLU A 324 42.59 15.19 0.77
N SER A 325 43.34 14.65 -0.19
CA SER A 325 42.99 13.58 -1.09
C SER A 325 43.46 12.27 -0.47
N GLU A 326 42.54 11.41 -0.05
CA GLU A 326 42.87 10.02 0.28
C GLU A 326 42.31 9.08 -0.78
N GLU A 327 43.22 8.76 -1.70
CA GLU A 327 43.22 7.66 -2.65
C GLU A 327 43.13 6.33 -1.88
N PHE A 328 41.97 5.65 -1.92
CA PHE A 328 41.83 4.30 -1.37
C PHE A 328 41.82 3.25 -2.49
N SER A 329 42.91 2.50 -2.51
CA SER A 329 43.29 1.42 -3.42
C SER A 329 42.21 0.35 -3.60
N ASP A 330 41.91 0.06 -4.87
CA ASP A 330 41.27 -1.15 -5.36
C ASP A 330 42.16 -2.38 -5.04
N ALA A 331 41.53 -3.49 -4.65
CA ALA A 331 42.20 -4.77 -4.44
C ALA A 331 41.24 -5.93 -4.77
N GLY A 332 41.15 -6.21 -6.07
CA GLY A 332 41.55 -7.52 -6.58
C GLY A 332 40.56 -8.67 -6.40
N ASP A 333 39.62 -8.75 -7.35
CA ASP A 333 38.88 -9.96 -7.69
C ASP A 333 39.80 -10.95 -8.43
N SER A 334 39.88 -12.20 -7.98
CA SER A 334 40.49 -13.28 -8.76
C SER A 334 40.05 -14.66 -8.27
N LEU A 335 38.96 -15.19 -8.85
CA LEU A 335 38.79 -16.64 -8.96
C LEU A 335 38.29 -17.05 -10.35
N ALA A 336 39.13 -17.88 -10.96
CA ALA A 336 39.11 -18.28 -12.35
C ALA A 336 37.91 -19.16 -12.73
N VAL A 337 37.33 -18.83 -13.88
CA VAL A 337 36.44 -19.67 -14.68
C VAL A 337 37.23 -20.88 -15.20
N SER A 338 36.73 -22.08 -14.94
CA SER A 338 37.10 -23.28 -15.71
C SER A 338 35.85 -23.87 -16.34
N GLN A 339 35.74 -23.67 -17.66
CA GLN A 339 34.81 -24.35 -18.55
C GLN A 339 35.25 -25.81 -18.73
N MET A 340 34.31 -26.75 -18.64
CA MET A 340 34.38 -28.01 -19.39
C MET A 340 33.01 -28.30 -20.00
N ASN A 341 32.98 -28.26 -21.33
CA ASN A 341 31.94 -28.86 -22.18
C ASN A 341 32.15 -30.38 -22.26
N ILE A 342 31.07 -31.15 -22.42
CA ILE A 342 30.77 -32.03 -23.59
C ILE A 342 29.72 -33.11 -23.20
N ASN A 343 28.60 -33.05 -23.95
CA ASN A 343 27.71 -34.06 -24.53
C ASN A 343 27.16 -35.30 -23.79
N GLU A 344 25.81 -35.37 -23.88
CA GLU A 344 24.94 -36.45 -24.38
C GLU A 344 25.34 -37.93 -24.21
N HIS A 345 24.45 -38.72 -23.58
CA HIS A 345 23.85 -39.93 -24.21
C HIS A 345 22.67 -40.52 -23.39
N SER A 346 21.49 -40.49 -24.02
CA SER A 346 20.44 -41.50 -24.17
C SER A 346 20.20 -42.68 -23.19
N CYS A 347 18.90 -42.86 -22.89
CA CYS A 347 18.08 -44.10 -22.82
C CYS A 347 18.06 -44.99 -21.57
N GLY A 348 16.83 -45.32 -21.11
CA GLY A 348 16.56 -46.53 -20.31
C GLY A 348 15.24 -46.54 -19.53
N ARG A 349 14.16 -47.02 -20.15
CA ARG A 349 12.87 -47.40 -19.53
C ARG A 349 13.03 -48.47 -18.43
N GLY A 350 12.19 -48.41 -17.40
CA GLY A 350 11.97 -49.53 -16.46
C GLY A 350 10.77 -49.30 -15.53
N SER A 351 9.64 -49.91 -15.87
CA SER A 351 8.43 -50.09 -15.05
C SER A 351 8.73 -50.88 -13.78
N LEU A 352 7.97 -50.68 -12.69
CA LEU A 352 7.22 -51.74 -11.97
C LEU A 352 6.49 -51.18 -10.72
N THR A 353 5.25 -51.64 -10.59
CA THR A 353 4.20 -51.39 -9.59
C THR A 353 4.42 -52.09 -8.22
N PRO A 354 3.58 -51.82 -7.19
CA PRO A 354 3.92 -51.92 -5.76
C PRO A 354 3.46 -53.24 -5.11
N PRO A 355 3.74 -53.47 -3.80
CA PRO A 355 3.02 -54.46 -3.03
C PRO A 355 2.08 -53.85 -1.97
N THR A 356 0.88 -54.43 -1.96
CA THR A 356 -0.19 -54.40 -0.97
C THR A 356 0.10 -55.33 0.21
N THR A 357 -0.37 -54.99 1.43
CA THR A 357 -0.99 -55.89 2.44
C THR A 357 -1.41 -55.02 3.64
N GLN A 358 -2.68 -54.73 3.94
CA GLN A 358 -3.80 -55.54 4.47
C GLN A 358 -3.81 -55.83 5.99
N PHE A 359 -4.93 -55.39 6.60
CA PHE A 359 -5.71 -55.91 7.73
C PHE A 359 -5.37 -55.62 9.20
N GLY A 360 -6.41 -55.12 9.90
CA GLY A 360 -6.56 -55.10 11.36
C GLY A 360 -7.79 -54.28 11.80
N ALA A 361 -9.00 -54.84 11.66
CA ALA A 361 -10.27 -54.26 12.09
C ALA A 361 -10.75 -54.85 13.42
N SER A 362 -11.39 -54.04 14.26
CA SER A 362 -12.24 -54.44 15.40
C SER A 362 -12.89 -53.19 16.00
N SER A 363 -14.13 -53.12 16.49
CA SER A 363 -15.42 -53.80 16.26
C SER A 363 -16.46 -52.93 16.99
N ILE A 364 -17.70 -52.98 16.52
CA ILE A 364 -18.87 -52.25 17.02
C ILE A 364 -19.38 -52.84 18.36
N LEU A 365 -19.88 -52.00 19.28
CA LEU A 365 -21.00 -52.34 20.17
C LEU A 365 -21.83 -51.09 20.57
N ASP A 366 -23.03 -51.02 19.96
CA ASP A 366 -24.37 -50.61 20.41
C ASP A 366 -24.67 -49.73 21.65
N GLY A 367 -25.77 -48.95 21.56
CA GLY A 367 -26.64 -48.63 22.71
C GLY A 367 -27.11 -47.17 22.91
N ALA A 368 -28.36 -46.88 22.55
CA ALA A 368 -29.06 -45.59 22.57
C ALA A 368 -29.40 -44.98 23.95
N LYS A 369 -29.49 -43.63 24.03
CA LYS A 369 -30.66 -42.80 24.46
C LYS A 369 -30.28 -41.33 24.65
N GLY A 370 -31.15 -40.43 24.19
CA GLY A 370 -30.85 -39.02 23.95
C GLY A 370 -31.00 -38.05 25.10
N SER A 371 -30.49 -36.84 24.86
CA SER A 371 -31.07 -35.56 25.28
C SER A 371 -30.37 -34.45 24.51
N SER A 372 -31.17 -33.62 23.85
CA SER A 372 -30.74 -32.45 23.11
C SER A 372 -30.07 -31.44 24.04
N ALA A 373 -28.82 -31.08 23.75
CA ALA A 373 -28.21 -29.85 24.20
C ALA A 373 -27.54 -29.20 22.99
N VAL A 374 -27.99 -28.00 22.66
CA VAL A 374 -27.43 -27.13 21.63
C VAL A 374 -25.99 -26.82 22.03
N SER A 375 -25.03 -27.44 21.37
CA SER A 375 -23.61 -27.07 21.47
C SER A 375 -23.36 -25.87 20.55
N ILE A 376 -23.15 -24.73 21.18
CA ILE A 376 -22.64 -23.51 20.56
C ILE A 376 -21.26 -23.85 19.97
N ASN A 377 -21.05 -23.57 18.68
CA ASN A 377 -19.78 -23.74 17.97
C ASN A 377 -18.74 -22.66 18.41
N THR A 378 -18.38 -22.63 19.68
CA THR A 378 -17.35 -21.71 20.25
C THR A 378 -15.94 -22.31 20.27
N THR A 379 -15.77 -23.60 19.91
CA THR A 379 -14.48 -24.29 20.04
C THR A 379 -13.52 -24.07 18.88
N GLU A 380 -13.99 -23.78 17.66
CA GLU A 380 -13.07 -23.59 16.51
C GLU A 380 -12.40 -22.20 16.48
N SER A 381 -13.12 -21.12 16.85
CA SER A 381 -12.55 -19.75 16.87
C SER A 381 -11.51 -19.56 17.98
N CYS A 382 -11.71 -20.17 19.16
CA CYS A 382 -10.75 -20.07 20.27
C CYS A 382 -9.42 -20.80 19.95
N CYS A 383 -9.47 -21.94 19.26
CA CYS A 383 -8.27 -22.69 18.85
C CYS A 383 -7.40 -21.94 17.82
N SER A 384 -7.98 -21.09 16.95
CA SER A 384 -7.21 -20.35 15.93
C SER A 384 -6.52 -19.10 16.49
N ARG A 385 -7.17 -18.34 17.39
CA ARG A 385 -6.55 -17.18 18.07
C ARG A 385 -5.33 -17.58 18.91
N ASN A 386 -5.40 -18.73 19.59
CA ASN A 386 -4.28 -19.24 20.39
C ASN A 386 -3.07 -19.70 19.54
N ALA A 387 -3.25 -19.92 18.23
CA ALA A 387 -2.20 -20.47 17.38
C ALA A 387 -1.00 -19.51 17.17
N HIS A 388 -1.23 -18.19 17.20
CA HIS A 388 -0.19 -17.16 17.06
C HIS A 388 0.65 -17.00 18.34
N LEU A 389 0.09 -17.30 19.52
CA LEU A 389 0.79 -17.18 20.81
C LEU A 389 1.99 -18.12 20.94
N HIS A 390 2.01 -19.19 20.15
CA HIS A 390 3.01 -20.26 20.17
C HIS A 390 3.97 -20.22 18.98
N VAL A 391 4.06 -19.07 18.31
CA VAL A 391 5.12 -18.76 17.36
C VAL A 391 6.19 -17.95 18.10
N SER A 392 7.48 -18.24 17.87
CA SER A 392 8.55 -17.42 18.45
C SER A 392 8.53 -16.03 17.83
N THR A 393 8.71 -15.00 18.65
CA THR A 393 8.76 -13.61 18.17
C THR A 393 9.87 -13.42 17.14
N ILE A 394 11.04 -14.02 17.38
CA ILE A 394 12.20 -13.88 16.50
C ILE A 394 11.99 -14.64 15.19
N ASP A 395 11.47 -15.86 15.25
CA ASP A 395 11.18 -16.63 14.03
C ASP A 395 10.08 -15.98 13.19
N GLU A 396 9.01 -15.48 13.83
CA GLU A 396 7.95 -14.73 13.16
C GLU A 396 8.52 -13.49 12.47
N PHE A 397 9.35 -12.71 13.18
CA PHE A 397 9.98 -11.51 12.64
C PHE A 397 10.88 -11.80 11.43
N ILE A 398 11.73 -12.83 11.51
CA ILE A 398 12.60 -13.27 10.41
C ILE A 398 11.75 -13.66 9.19
N HIS A 399 10.74 -14.52 9.38
CA HIS A 399 9.90 -14.99 8.29
C HIS A 399 9.10 -13.86 7.66
N SER A 400 8.42 -13.04 8.47
CA SER A 400 7.54 -11.98 7.97
C SER A 400 8.34 -10.84 7.34
N GLY A 401 9.50 -10.48 7.88
CA GLY A 401 10.36 -9.43 7.32
C GLY A 401 10.93 -9.82 5.96
N VAL A 402 11.44 -11.05 5.83
CA VAL A 402 11.96 -11.53 4.55
C VAL A 402 10.84 -11.64 3.51
N GLN A 403 9.68 -12.20 3.87
CA GLN A 403 8.56 -12.34 2.93
C GLN A 403 7.98 -10.97 2.52
N LEU A 404 7.86 -10.01 3.43
CA LEU A 404 7.47 -8.64 3.10
C LEU A 404 8.46 -7.99 2.13
N CYS A 405 9.71 -7.81 2.55
CA CYS A 405 10.70 -7.05 1.78
C CYS A 405 10.97 -7.68 0.42
N PHE A 406 11.14 -9.01 0.39
CA PHE A 406 11.37 -9.71 -0.86
C PHE A 406 10.11 -9.74 -1.72
N GLY A 407 8.93 -9.92 -1.12
CA GLY A 407 7.64 -9.86 -1.83
C GLY A 407 7.41 -8.53 -2.53
N ILE A 408 7.63 -7.40 -1.84
CA ILE A 408 7.57 -6.05 -2.41
C ILE A 408 8.56 -5.92 -3.57
N LEU A 409 9.82 -6.32 -3.36
CA LEU A 409 10.85 -6.26 -4.42
C LEU A 409 10.42 -7.02 -5.67
N GLN A 410 9.91 -8.23 -5.52
CA GLN A 410 9.45 -9.05 -6.65
C GLN A 410 8.30 -8.41 -7.42
N VAL A 411 7.30 -7.86 -6.70
CA VAL A 411 6.17 -7.16 -7.33
C VAL A 411 6.63 -5.88 -8.02
N VAL A 412 7.39 -5.02 -7.34
CA VAL A 412 7.86 -3.74 -7.90
C VAL A 412 8.74 -3.97 -9.13
N LEU A 413 9.68 -4.92 -9.08
CA LEU A 413 10.54 -5.24 -10.22
C LEU A 413 9.74 -5.80 -11.42
N SER A 414 8.63 -6.51 -11.16
CA SER A 414 7.74 -6.98 -12.23
C SER A 414 6.99 -5.85 -12.94
N LEU A 415 6.73 -4.74 -12.24
CA LEU A 415 5.98 -3.60 -12.75
C LEU A 415 6.81 -2.69 -13.67
N ILE A 416 8.14 -2.75 -13.60
CA ILE A 416 9.03 -1.89 -14.40
C ILE A 416 8.86 -2.19 -15.92
N PRO A 417 8.60 -1.17 -16.77
CA PRO A 417 8.46 -1.37 -18.22
C PRO A 417 9.73 -1.96 -18.86
N PRO A 418 9.63 -2.81 -19.90
CA PRO A 418 10.78 -3.47 -20.53
C PRO A 418 11.85 -2.50 -21.07
N ALA A 419 11.45 -1.30 -21.50
CA ALA A 419 12.38 -0.26 -21.97
C ALA A 419 13.40 0.17 -20.89
N ILE A 420 12.94 0.29 -19.63
CA ILE A 420 13.76 0.65 -18.46
C ILE A 420 14.39 -0.62 -17.84
N GLY A 421 13.67 -1.74 -17.89
CA GLY A 421 14.09 -3.04 -17.37
C GLY A 421 15.39 -3.58 -17.99
N LYS A 422 15.74 -3.18 -19.22
CA LYS A 422 17.03 -3.57 -19.85
C LYS A 422 18.23 -3.14 -19.00
N VAL A 423 18.20 -1.98 -18.36
CA VAL A 423 19.29 -1.49 -17.50
C VAL A 423 19.37 -2.30 -16.20
N LEU A 424 18.23 -2.67 -15.61
CA LEU A 424 18.17 -3.50 -14.40
C LEU A 424 18.49 -4.99 -14.68
N SER A 425 18.19 -5.48 -15.89
CA SER A 425 18.51 -6.84 -16.32
C SER A 425 20.01 -7.09 -16.45
N ILE A 426 20.79 -6.04 -16.77
CA ILE A 426 22.26 -6.07 -16.77
C ILE A 426 22.81 -6.29 -15.35
N VAL A 427 22.05 -5.91 -14.32
CA VAL A 427 22.40 -6.10 -12.90
C VAL A 427 21.94 -7.48 -12.36
N GLY A 428 21.15 -8.23 -13.15
CA GLY A 428 20.75 -9.62 -12.85
C GLY A 428 19.41 -9.80 -12.13
N PHE A 429 18.54 -8.78 -12.10
CA PHE A 429 17.24 -8.86 -11.42
C PHE A 429 16.10 -9.11 -12.41
N LYS A 430 15.30 -10.15 -12.15
CA LYS A 430 14.00 -10.36 -12.81
C LYS A 430 12.95 -10.53 -11.72
N GLY A 431 12.01 -9.59 -11.66
CA GLY A 431 10.87 -9.67 -10.74
C GLY A 431 9.90 -10.77 -11.15
N ASP A 432 9.41 -11.53 -10.17
CA ASP A 432 8.34 -12.50 -10.32
C ASP A 432 7.11 -12.06 -9.51
N ARG A 433 6.11 -11.52 -10.23
CA ARG A 433 4.87 -11.01 -9.63
C ARG A 433 4.12 -12.07 -8.83
N ASP A 434 4.00 -13.30 -9.33
CA ASP A 434 3.19 -14.33 -8.66
C ASP A 434 3.86 -14.76 -7.36
N THR A 435 5.17 -15.01 -7.39
CA THR A 435 5.96 -15.28 -6.19
C THR A 435 5.87 -14.14 -5.18
N GLY A 436 5.99 -12.89 -5.65
CA GLY A 436 5.87 -11.71 -4.80
C GLY A 436 4.52 -11.59 -4.11
N LEU A 437 3.42 -11.74 -4.87
CA LEU A 437 2.06 -11.69 -4.31
C LEU A 437 1.80 -12.82 -3.32
N ARG A 438 2.29 -14.04 -3.57
CA ARG A 438 2.17 -15.16 -2.61
C ARG A 438 2.83 -14.86 -1.28
N MET A 439 4.02 -14.24 -1.30
CA MET A 439 4.72 -13.84 -0.08
C MET A 439 3.94 -12.76 0.68
N LEU A 440 3.43 -11.74 -0.01
CA LEU A 440 2.66 -10.66 0.60
C LEU A 440 1.36 -11.18 1.21
N TRP A 441 0.57 -11.97 0.46
CA TRP A 441 -0.65 -12.57 0.97
C TRP A 441 -0.40 -13.49 2.16
N ARG A 442 0.63 -14.35 2.08
CA ARG A 442 1.02 -15.20 3.21
C ARG A 442 1.34 -14.35 4.44
N THR A 443 2.18 -13.34 4.29
CA THR A 443 2.59 -12.46 5.39
C THR A 443 1.41 -11.71 6.00
N ALA A 444 0.55 -11.11 5.18
CA ALA A 444 -0.63 -10.37 5.64
C ALA A 444 -1.63 -11.26 6.42
N ILE A 445 -1.73 -12.55 6.05
CA ILE A 445 -2.61 -13.51 6.72
C ILE A 445 -1.98 -14.05 8.00
N THR A 446 -0.70 -14.46 7.94
CA THR A 446 -0.08 -15.27 8.99
C THR A 446 0.79 -14.50 9.98
N ALA A 447 1.15 -13.25 9.71
CA ALA A 447 1.94 -12.45 10.64
C ALA A 447 1.07 -11.50 11.47
N ARG A 448 1.38 -11.37 12.76
CA ARG A 448 0.75 -10.44 13.71
C ARG A 448 1.80 -9.46 14.21
N ASN A 449 2.43 -8.76 13.27
CA ASN A 449 3.40 -7.70 13.50
C ASN A 449 3.33 -6.67 12.35
N ILE A 450 4.12 -5.59 12.46
CA ILE A 450 4.21 -4.52 11.45
C ILE A 450 4.35 -5.04 10.02
N HIS A 451 5.07 -6.15 9.81
CA HIS A 451 5.26 -6.68 8.46
C HIS A 451 3.98 -7.22 7.83
N GLY A 452 3.10 -7.82 8.64
CA GLY A 452 1.77 -8.26 8.19
C GLY A 452 0.90 -7.11 7.73
N GLU A 453 0.91 -6.02 8.51
CA GLU A 453 0.11 -4.82 8.24
C GLU A 453 0.67 -4.00 7.06
N LEU A 454 2.00 -3.93 6.91
CA LEU A 454 2.64 -3.38 5.72
C LEU A 454 2.39 -4.23 4.47
N ALA A 455 2.40 -5.56 4.59
CA ALA A 455 2.04 -6.44 3.47
C ALA A 455 0.59 -6.21 3.04
N LEU A 456 -0.34 -6.05 4.00
CA LEU A 456 -1.72 -5.66 3.73
C LEU A 456 -1.79 -4.32 2.99
N LEU A 457 -1.11 -3.28 3.47
CA LEU A 457 -1.08 -1.97 2.80
C LEU A 457 -0.53 -2.08 1.37
N CYS A 458 0.54 -2.85 1.14
CA CYS A 458 1.06 -3.10 -0.19
C CYS A 458 0.03 -3.78 -1.11
N LEU A 459 -0.69 -4.77 -0.61
CA LEU A 459 -1.76 -5.44 -1.36
C LEU A 459 -2.90 -4.46 -1.68
N LEU A 460 -3.36 -3.67 -0.71
CA LEU A 460 -4.42 -2.67 -0.91
C LEU A 460 -4.01 -1.60 -1.92
N VAL A 461 -2.76 -1.10 -1.87
CA VAL A 461 -2.25 -0.16 -2.88
C VAL A 461 -2.14 -0.82 -4.25
N PHE A 462 -1.76 -2.10 -4.32
CA PHE A 462 -1.61 -2.84 -5.56
C PHE A 462 -2.96 -3.13 -6.25
N TYR A 463 -3.98 -3.52 -5.50
CA TYR A 463 -5.31 -3.88 -6.02
C TYR A 463 -6.28 -2.68 -6.09
N ASP A 464 -6.37 -1.89 -5.02
CA ASP A 464 -7.40 -0.87 -4.79
C ASP A 464 -6.84 0.57 -4.78
N GLY A 465 -5.52 0.72 -4.94
CA GLY A 465 -4.83 1.99 -4.86
C GLY A 465 -5.21 3.00 -5.96
N PRO A 466 -4.75 4.26 -5.83
CA PRO A 466 -5.04 5.31 -6.82
C PRO A 466 -4.32 5.08 -8.16
N ILE A 467 -3.27 4.26 -8.17
CA ILE A 467 -2.56 3.83 -9.37
C ILE A 467 -3.07 2.43 -9.73
N GLN A 468 -3.59 2.31 -10.94
CA GLN A 468 -4.13 1.04 -11.44
C GLN A 468 -2.98 0.15 -11.93
N PHE A 469 -2.41 -0.66 -11.02
CA PHE A 469 -1.36 -1.63 -11.34
C PHE A 469 -1.89 -2.92 -11.98
N ILE A 470 -3.20 -3.14 -11.89
CA ILE A 470 -3.88 -4.32 -12.43
C ILE A 470 -5.09 -3.89 -13.24
N ASP A 471 -5.32 -4.56 -14.35
CA ASP A 471 -6.57 -4.43 -15.08
C ASP A 471 -7.62 -5.40 -14.54
N VAL A 472 -8.70 -4.83 -13.99
CA VAL A 472 -9.88 -5.58 -13.52
C VAL A 472 -11.02 -5.59 -14.53
N GLY A 473 -10.88 -4.90 -15.68
CA GLY A 473 -11.91 -4.80 -16.71
C GLY A 473 -11.94 -6.01 -17.64
N PHE A 474 -10.79 -6.62 -17.95
CA PHE A 474 -10.72 -7.86 -18.73
C PHE A 474 -11.02 -9.09 -17.85
N GLN A 475 -12.29 -9.51 -17.82
CA GLN A 475 -12.75 -10.70 -17.10
C GLN A 475 -13.50 -11.66 -18.03
N LEU A 476 -13.18 -12.95 -17.96
CA LEU A 476 -13.89 -13.98 -18.72
C LEU A 476 -15.35 -14.08 -18.23
N PRO A 477 -16.34 -14.19 -19.14
CA PRO A 477 -17.74 -14.35 -18.76
C PRO A 477 -17.94 -15.52 -17.79
N GLY A 478 -18.73 -15.29 -16.74
CA GLY A 478 -19.05 -16.32 -15.73
C GLY A 478 -18.01 -16.47 -14.61
N ARG A 479 -16.82 -15.87 -14.72
CA ARG A 479 -15.79 -15.84 -13.67
C ARG A 479 -15.82 -14.56 -12.81
N GLU A 480 -16.99 -13.94 -12.72
CA GLU A 480 -17.20 -12.76 -11.88
C GLU A 480 -17.17 -13.16 -10.39
N ASP A 481 -16.64 -12.30 -9.53
CA ASP A 481 -16.57 -12.51 -8.07
C ASP A 481 -17.93 -12.91 -7.46
N LYS A 482 -19.04 -12.41 -8.04
CA LYS A 482 -20.43 -12.69 -7.62
C LYS A 482 -20.83 -14.16 -7.76
N ASN A 483 -20.15 -14.92 -8.62
CA ASN A 483 -20.46 -16.32 -8.89
C ASN A 483 -19.69 -17.29 -7.99
N ILE A 484 -18.81 -16.79 -7.12
CA ILE A 484 -17.96 -17.60 -6.25
C ILE A 484 -18.65 -17.77 -4.89
N THR A 485 -19.01 -19.00 -4.56
CA THR A 485 -19.71 -19.33 -3.30
C THR A 485 -18.80 -19.89 -2.21
N ASP A 486 -17.70 -20.54 -2.58
CA ASP A 486 -16.75 -21.15 -1.64
C ASP A 486 -15.64 -20.14 -1.29
N ILE A 487 -15.93 -19.26 -0.34
CA ILE A 487 -15.02 -18.21 0.11
C ILE A 487 -14.30 -18.69 1.38
N LEU A 488 -12.96 -18.73 1.31
CA LEU A 488 -12.14 -19.10 2.47
C LEU A 488 -12.20 -17.99 3.54
N SER A 489 -12.45 -18.37 4.79
CA SER A 489 -12.28 -17.47 5.94
C SER A 489 -10.81 -17.38 6.31
N ILE A 490 -10.20 -16.20 6.14
CA ILE A 490 -8.75 -15.99 6.32
C ILE A 490 -8.38 -15.12 7.53
N SER A 491 -9.31 -14.37 8.11
CA SER A 491 -9.01 -13.35 9.14
C SER A 491 -8.29 -13.90 10.39
N GLU A 492 -8.61 -15.13 10.81
CA GLU A 492 -8.06 -15.73 12.05
C GLU A 492 -7.00 -16.80 11.81
N ARG A 493 -6.55 -17.01 10.56
CA ARG A 493 -5.60 -18.09 10.24
C ARG A 493 -4.17 -17.76 10.70
N SER A 494 -3.41 -18.80 11.05
CA SER A 494 -1.98 -18.73 11.41
C SER A 494 -1.08 -19.42 10.39
N SER A 495 -1.66 -20.10 9.40
CA SER A 495 -0.95 -20.79 8.32
C SER A 495 -1.83 -20.82 7.07
N ILE A 496 -1.21 -20.87 5.89
CA ILE A 496 -1.90 -20.91 4.60
C ILE A 496 -1.13 -21.77 3.59
N LEU A 497 -1.85 -22.60 2.84
CA LEU A 497 -1.29 -23.47 1.80
C LEU A 497 -1.11 -22.71 0.47
N ASP A 498 -0.18 -23.15 -0.37
CA ASP A 498 0.06 -22.54 -1.69
C ASP A 498 -1.13 -22.69 -2.66
N SER A 499 -1.93 -23.76 -2.53
CA SER A 499 -3.16 -23.95 -3.29
C SER A 499 -4.21 -22.89 -2.92
N GLU A 500 -4.36 -22.59 -1.63
CA GLU A 500 -5.28 -21.57 -1.12
C GLU A 500 -4.82 -20.16 -1.54
N LEU A 501 -3.52 -19.87 -1.48
CA LEU A 501 -2.96 -18.62 -2.00
C LEU A 501 -3.27 -18.44 -3.49
N THR A 502 -3.24 -19.51 -4.27
CA THR A 502 -3.61 -19.48 -5.70
C THR A 502 -5.09 -19.10 -5.89
N GLN A 503 -5.98 -19.56 -5.00
CA GLN A 503 -7.39 -19.18 -5.03
C GLN A 503 -7.59 -17.71 -4.63
N ILE A 504 -6.83 -17.24 -3.64
CA ILE A 504 -6.88 -15.85 -3.16
C ILE A 504 -6.41 -14.87 -4.24
N ILE A 505 -5.25 -15.14 -4.85
CA ILE A 505 -4.66 -14.28 -5.89
C ILE A 505 -5.56 -14.19 -7.14
N LYS A 506 -6.37 -15.22 -7.42
CA LYS A 506 -7.33 -15.19 -8.52
C LYS A 506 -8.50 -14.23 -8.28
N ASN A 507 -8.96 -14.09 -7.04
CA ASN A 507 -10.13 -13.29 -6.67
C ASN A 507 -9.84 -12.44 -5.41
N PRO A 508 -8.88 -11.50 -5.51
CA PRO A 508 -8.35 -10.77 -4.36
C PRO A 508 -9.41 -9.94 -3.61
N ASN A 509 -10.39 -9.40 -4.33
CA ASN A 509 -11.45 -8.54 -3.79
C ASN A 509 -12.28 -9.21 -2.69
N LEU A 510 -12.42 -10.54 -2.74
CA LEU A 510 -13.16 -11.33 -1.75
C LEU A 510 -12.40 -11.47 -0.41
N TYR A 511 -11.10 -11.23 -0.43
CA TYR A 511 -10.19 -11.51 0.67
C TYR A 511 -9.60 -10.25 1.28
N THR A 512 -9.33 -9.19 0.49
CA THR A 512 -8.83 -7.91 1.01
C THR A 512 -9.77 -7.31 2.05
N THR A 513 -11.09 -7.47 1.88
CA THR A 513 -12.11 -7.02 2.84
C THR A 513 -11.97 -7.69 4.21
N GLN A 514 -11.65 -9.00 4.23
CA GLN A 514 -11.54 -9.79 5.45
C GLN A 514 -10.34 -9.37 6.30
N ILE A 515 -9.20 -9.09 5.66
CA ILE A 515 -7.96 -8.69 6.34
C ILE A 515 -7.97 -7.20 6.70
N LEU A 516 -8.57 -6.34 5.87
CA LEU A 516 -8.78 -4.93 6.23
C LEU A 516 -9.72 -4.77 7.42
N GLY A 517 -10.83 -5.53 7.44
CA GLY A 517 -11.76 -5.52 8.58
C GLY A 517 -11.07 -5.90 9.90
N LYS A 518 -10.11 -6.83 9.85
CA LYS A 518 -9.27 -7.18 11.00
C LYS A 518 -8.38 -6.01 11.42
N ALA A 519 -7.66 -5.39 10.49
CA ALA A 519 -6.80 -4.23 10.79
C ALA A 519 -7.60 -3.08 11.42
N ARG A 520 -8.81 -2.80 10.91
CA ARG A 520 -9.73 -1.81 11.49
C ARG A 520 -10.17 -2.10 12.93
N GLN A 521 -10.32 -3.37 13.30
CA GLN A 521 -10.66 -3.74 14.67
C GLN A 521 -9.49 -3.54 15.63
N LEU A 522 -8.27 -3.73 15.15
CA LEU A 522 -7.05 -3.64 15.95
C LEU A 522 -6.56 -2.19 16.10
N PHE A 523 -6.77 -1.39 15.06
CA PHE A 523 -6.31 -0.01 14.97
C PHE A 523 -7.48 0.94 14.69
N PRO A 524 -8.46 1.04 15.61
CA PRO A 524 -9.70 1.76 15.36
C PRO A 524 -9.52 3.28 15.23
N HIS A 525 -8.42 3.85 15.75
CA HIS A 525 -8.18 5.29 15.73
C HIS A 525 -7.50 5.76 14.45
N ASN A 526 -6.88 4.85 13.69
CA ASN A 526 -6.10 5.24 12.53
C ASN A 526 -6.97 5.41 11.28
N ALA A 527 -7.02 6.66 10.80
CA ALA A 527 -7.70 7.08 9.59
C ALA A 527 -7.18 6.37 8.32
N LEU A 528 -5.96 5.82 8.34
CA LEU A 528 -5.36 5.08 7.23
C LEU A 528 -6.21 3.88 6.84
N TRP A 529 -6.66 3.09 7.82
CA TRP A 529 -7.46 1.89 7.55
C TRP A 529 -8.87 2.24 7.07
N LEU A 530 -9.45 3.32 7.62
CA LEU A 530 -10.72 3.85 7.15
C LEU A 530 -10.64 4.38 5.73
N LEU A 531 -9.55 5.07 5.38
CA LEU A 531 -9.26 5.51 4.01
C LEU A 531 -9.24 4.33 3.04
N GLN A 532 -8.55 3.24 3.39
CA GLN A 532 -8.52 2.05 2.53
C GLN A 532 -9.92 1.43 2.36
N GLU A 533 -10.74 1.41 3.40
CA GLU A 533 -12.12 0.92 3.27
C GLU A 533 -12.95 1.80 2.34
N GLY A 534 -12.82 3.13 2.46
CA GLY A 534 -13.46 4.07 1.54
C GLY A 534 -13.02 3.85 0.08
N ARG A 535 -11.72 3.59 -0.17
CA ARG A 535 -11.22 3.24 -1.50
C ARG A 535 -11.84 1.96 -2.04
N MET A 536 -11.94 0.92 -1.21
CA MET A 536 -12.58 -0.35 -1.58
C MET A 536 -14.07 -0.16 -1.90
N LEU A 537 -14.81 0.60 -1.08
CA LEU A 537 -16.22 0.93 -1.34
C LEU A 537 -16.37 1.67 -2.67
N ALA A 538 -15.51 2.66 -2.94
CA ALA A 538 -15.52 3.40 -4.21
C ALA A 538 -15.17 2.50 -5.41
N ALA A 539 -14.21 1.58 -5.27
CA ALA A 539 -13.87 0.60 -6.31
C ALA A 539 -15.03 -0.37 -6.61
N GLN A 540 -15.88 -0.67 -5.61
CA GLN A 540 -17.10 -1.48 -5.76
C GLN A 540 -18.30 -0.69 -6.32
N GLY A 541 -18.13 0.58 -6.70
CA GLY A 541 -19.21 1.44 -7.19
C GLY A 541 -20.13 1.97 -6.08
N LYS A 542 -19.76 1.83 -4.81
CA LYS A 542 -20.51 2.34 -3.65
C LYS A 542 -19.99 3.70 -3.19
N ILE A 543 -19.86 4.65 -4.12
CA ILE A 543 -19.20 5.94 -3.85
C ILE A 543 -19.88 6.71 -2.71
N TYR A 544 -21.21 6.78 -2.67
CA TYR A 544 -21.90 7.52 -1.60
C TYR A 544 -21.65 6.93 -0.21
N GLN A 545 -21.54 5.59 -0.10
CA GLN A 545 -21.17 4.95 1.18
C GLN A 545 -19.72 5.26 1.55
N ALA A 546 -18.81 5.30 0.56
CA ALA A 546 -17.43 5.70 0.79
C ALA A 546 -17.32 7.16 1.28
N ILE A 547 -18.07 8.08 0.66
CA ILE A 547 -18.14 9.48 1.06
C ILE A 547 -18.67 9.60 2.48
N ASP A 548 -19.79 8.94 2.78
CA ASP A 548 -20.42 8.97 4.11
C ASP A 548 -19.45 8.46 5.19
N LEU A 549 -18.79 7.33 4.95
CA LEU A 549 -17.77 6.77 5.85
C LEU A 549 -16.61 7.75 6.11
N MET A 550 -16.07 8.38 5.07
CA MET A 550 -14.97 9.34 5.19
C MET A 550 -15.41 10.65 5.85
N GLN A 551 -16.61 11.12 5.54
CA GLN A 551 -17.13 12.38 6.07
C GLN A 551 -17.53 12.23 7.55
N SER A 552 -18.22 11.14 7.92
CA SER A 552 -18.63 10.90 9.31
C SER A 552 -17.43 10.81 10.26
N PHE A 553 -16.31 10.30 9.78
CA PHE A 553 -15.08 10.19 10.57
C PHE A 553 -14.42 11.56 10.80
N THR A 554 -14.38 12.43 9.79
CA THR A 554 -13.79 13.77 9.97
C THR A 554 -14.73 14.77 10.64
N ASP A 555 -16.04 14.56 10.54
CA ASP A 555 -17.05 15.43 11.14
C ASP A 555 -17.25 15.14 12.65
N ASP A 556 -16.80 13.97 13.14
CA ASP A 556 -16.86 13.60 14.55
C ASP A 556 -15.83 14.38 15.39
N PRO A 557 -16.27 15.24 16.32
CA PRO A 557 -15.35 16.02 17.17
C PRO A 557 -14.48 15.17 18.10
N ASN A 558 -14.87 13.92 18.36
CA ASN A 558 -14.08 13.00 19.19
C ASN A 558 -12.94 12.34 18.41
N THR A 559 -12.96 12.45 17.09
CA THR A 559 -11.96 11.88 16.22
C THR A 559 -10.92 12.95 15.86
N LYS A 560 -9.65 12.65 16.12
CA LYS A 560 -8.53 13.50 15.72
C LYS A 560 -7.51 12.66 14.99
N ILE A 561 -7.22 13.03 13.74
CA ILE A 561 -6.12 12.48 12.97
C ILE A 561 -4.84 13.17 13.43
N ASN A 562 -3.87 12.40 13.95
CA ASN A 562 -2.59 12.93 14.41
C ASN A 562 -1.55 12.92 13.28
N MET A 563 -1.60 11.93 12.38
CA MET A 563 -0.74 11.85 11.21
C MET A 563 -1.28 12.72 10.07
N GLU A 564 -0.74 13.94 9.93
CA GLU A 564 -1.13 14.91 8.90
C GLU A 564 -1.06 14.34 7.47
N GLN A 565 -0.10 13.45 7.21
CA GLN A 565 0.05 12.78 5.91
C GLN A 565 -1.17 11.91 5.57
N VAL A 566 -1.77 11.26 6.58
CA VAL A 566 -2.99 10.47 6.41
C VAL A 566 -4.21 11.38 6.26
N GLU A 567 -4.29 12.48 7.01
CA GLU A 567 -5.34 13.50 6.84
C GLU A 567 -5.33 14.03 5.39
N ALA A 568 -4.15 14.34 4.84
CA ALA A 568 -3.99 14.81 3.47
C ALA A 568 -4.44 13.76 2.45
N LEU A 569 -4.07 12.49 2.61
CA LEU A 569 -4.51 11.41 1.71
C LEU A 569 -6.02 11.19 1.77
N LEU A 570 -6.60 11.19 2.96
CA LEU A 570 -8.05 11.04 3.16
C LEU A 570 -8.81 12.21 2.53
N THR A 571 -8.37 13.44 2.78
CA THR A 571 -8.97 14.65 2.24
C THR A 571 -8.90 14.67 0.71
N PHE A 572 -7.77 14.28 0.12
CA PHE A 572 -7.63 14.20 -1.33
C PHE A 572 -8.57 13.16 -1.94
N ASP A 573 -8.60 11.95 -1.40
CA ASP A 573 -9.48 10.90 -1.91
C ASP A 573 -10.96 11.31 -1.79
N ARG A 574 -11.37 11.89 -0.66
CA ARG A 574 -12.73 12.41 -0.50
C ARG A 574 -13.06 13.53 -1.49
N ALA A 575 -12.14 14.46 -1.72
CA ALA A 575 -12.30 15.51 -2.74
C ALA A 575 -12.53 14.91 -4.14
N MET A 576 -11.79 13.86 -4.49
CA MET A 576 -11.97 13.13 -5.74
C MET A 576 -13.34 12.45 -5.80
N LEU A 577 -13.79 11.81 -4.72
CA LEU A 577 -15.13 11.19 -4.67
C LEU A 577 -16.23 12.24 -4.82
N TYR A 578 -16.11 13.41 -4.17
CA TYR A 578 -17.02 14.53 -4.37
C TYR A 578 -17.04 15.04 -5.81
N ALA A 579 -15.89 15.07 -6.48
CA ALA A 579 -15.81 15.42 -7.89
C ALA A 579 -16.50 14.35 -8.77
N PHE A 580 -16.45 13.07 -8.39
CA PHE A 580 -17.15 12.01 -9.12
C PHE A 580 -18.67 12.10 -8.98
N THR A 581 -19.16 12.54 -7.81
CA THR A 581 -20.59 12.73 -7.54
C THR A 581 -21.09 14.14 -7.83
N HIS A 582 -20.30 14.96 -8.56
CA HIS A 582 -20.65 16.33 -8.96
C HIS A 582 -20.96 17.29 -7.80
N THR A 583 -20.53 16.96 -6.58
CA THR A 583 -20.66 17.83 -5.40
C THR A 583 -19.47 18.78 -5.32
N TYR A 584 -19.35 19.62 -6.35
CA TYR A 584 -18.14 20.40 -6.62
C TYR A 584 -17.79 21.43 -5.55
N ASP A 585 -18.77 21.99 -4.85
CA ASP A 585 -18.52 22.93 -3.74
C ASP A 585 -17.73 22.27 -2.59
N LYS A 586 -18.10 21.03 -2.23
CA LYS A 586 -17.39 20.23 -1.22
C LYS A 586 -16.01 19.81 -1.73
N ALA A 587 -15.93 19.34 -2.98
CA ALA A 587 -14.66 18.96 -3.61
C ALA A 587 -13.66 20.12 -3.58
N ALA A 588 -14.08 21.32 -4.00
CA ALA A 588 -13.22 22.49 -4.02
C ALA A 588 -12.72 22.90 -2.63
N LYS A 589 -13.58 22.81 -1.60
CA LYS A 589 -13.18 23.09 -0.21
C LYS A 589 -12.10 22.12 0.28
N ASP A 590 -12.28 20.82 0.03
CA ASP A 590 -11.26 19.82 0.40
C ASP A 590 -9.95 20.03 -0.37
N PHE A 591 -10.00 20.33 -1.68
CA PHE A 591 -8.79 20.66 -2.44
C PHE A 591 -8.08 21.91 -1.92
N LEU A 592 -8.82 22.93 -1.47
CA LEU A 592 -8.23 24.11 -0.85
C LEU A 592 -7.65 23.82 0.54
N ARG A 593 -8.29 22.94 1.33
CA ARG A 593 -7.75 22.46 2.62
C ARG A 593 -6.39 21.78 2.44
N LEU A 594 -6.18 21.04 1.36
CA LEU A 594 -4.89 20.42 1.06
C LEU A 594 -3.73 21.43 0.91
N LEU A 595 -4.00 22.71 0.64
CA LEU A 595 -2.97 23.73 0.60
C LEU A 595 -2.39 24.06 1.99
N GLU A 596 -3.11 23.71 3.05
CA GLU A 596 -2.74 23.97 4.45
C GLU A 596 -2.01 22.78 5.07
N ILE A 597 -2.41 21.56 4.71
CA ILE A 597 -1.93 20.31 5.33
C ILE A 597 -1.01 19.48 4.43
N ASN A 598 -0.71 19.96 3.22
CA ASN A 598 0.17 19.27 2.30
C ASN A 598 1.07 20.27 1.56
N SER A 599 2.33 19.89 1.38
CA SER A 599 3.33 20.68 0.63
C SER A 599 3.38 20.35 -0.87
N TRP A 600 2.66 19.31 -1.32
CA TRP A 600 2.77 18.75 -2.65
C TRP A 600 1.71 19.24 -3.63
N SER A 601 2.10 19.41 -4.90
CA SER A 601 1.18 19.65 -6.02
C SER A 601 0.15 20.76 -5.78
N LEU A 602 0.54 21.84 -5.07
CA LEU A 602 -0.33 22.98 -4.75
C LEU A 602 -1.01 23.57 -6.00
N ALA A 603 -0.28 23.68 -7.11
CA ALA A 603 -0.83 24.12 -8.39
C ALA A 603 -1.96 23.22 -8.89
N VAL A 604 -1.84 21.91 -8.70
CA VAL A 604 -2.84 20.92 -9.13
C VAL A 604 -4.07 20.99 -8.23
N TYR A 605 -3.91 21.13 -6.90
CA TYR A 605 -5.05 21.31 -5.99
C TYR A 605 -5.83 22.59 -6.28
N LEU A 606 -5.13 23.70 -6.50
CA LEU A 606 -5.76 24.96 -6.95
C LEU A 606 -6.50 24.77 -8.27
N PHE A 607 -5.88 24.08 -9.24
CA PHE A 607 -6.49 23.84 -10.53
C PHE A 607 -7.72 22.93 -10.44
N PHE A 608 -7.70 21.90 -9.59
CA PHE A 608 -8.88 21.07 -9.29
C PHE A 608 -9.99 21.89 -8.64
N ALA A 609 -9.68 22.68 -7.60
CA ALA A 609 -10.67 23.53 -6.94
C ALA A 609 -11.30 24.52 -7.92
N ALA A 610 -10.49 25.16 -8.77
CA ALA A 610 -10.97 26.07 -9.79
C ALA A 610 -11.84 25.36 -10.85
N SER A 611 -11.45 24.16 -11.27
CA SER A 611 -12.21 23.32 -12.21
C SER A 611 -13.56 22.91 -11.63
N CYS A 612 -13.62 22.60 -10.33
CA CYS A 612 -14.84 22.29 -9.61
C CYS A 612 -15.77 23.52 -9.57
N TYR A 613 -15.25 24.69 -9.20
CA TYR A 613 -16.06 25.93 -9.21
C TYR A 613 -16.54 26.30 -10.62
N LEU A 614 -15.71 26.08 -11.64
CA LEU A 614 -16.10 26.29 -13.04
C LEU A 614 -17.27 25.38 -13.45
N GLU A 615 -17.20 24.08 -13.14
CA GLU A 615 -18.29 23.17 -13.48
C GLU A 615 -19.55 23.43 -12.66
N GLN A 616 -19.41 23.82 -11.39
CA GLN A 616 -20.55 24.28 -10.59
C GLN A 616 -21.23 25.49 -11.26
N TRP A 617 -20.46 26.47 -11.72
CA TRP A 617 -20.99 27.61 -12.47
C TRP A 617 -21.71 27.17 -13.76
N ARG A 618 -21.13 26.23 -14.53
CA ARG A 618 -21.75 25.68 -15.75
C ARG A 618 -23.05 24.91 -15.46
N MET A 619 -23.09 24.12 -14.40
CA MET A 619 -24.29 23.38 -13.98
C MET A 619 -25.45 24.32 -13.66
N ILE A 620 -25.17 25.47 -13.05
CA ILE A 620 -26.19 26.49 -12.78
C ILE A 620 -26.66 27.16 -14.09
N GLN A 621 -25.73 27.45 -15.02
CA GLN A 621 -26.08 28.01 -16.33
C GLN A 621 -27.01 27.08 -17.13
N CYS A 622 -26.75 25.76 -17.08
CA CYS A 622 -27.53 24.74 -17.76
C CYS A 622 -28.79 24.29 -17.00
N ASP A 623 -29.13 24.93 -15.88
CA ASP A 623 -30.26 24.60 -15.01
C ASP A 623 -30.27 23.14 -14.50
N GLU A 624 -29.08 22.54 -14.39
CA GLU A 624 -28.87 21.25 -13.71
C GLU A 624 -29.03 21.40 -12.20
N ILE A 625 -28.66 22.58 -11.67
CA ILE A 625 -28.88 22.97 -10.28
C ILE A 625 -29.93 24.06 -10.27
N LYS A 626 -31.04 23.78 -9.59
CA LYS A 626 -32.18 24.69 -9.48
C LYS A 626 -32.12 25.45 -8.17
N TYR A 627 -32.46 26.73 -8.25
CA TYR A 627 -32.63 27.60 -7.09
C TYR A 627 -34.08 28.06 -7.02
N ASP A 628 -34.56 28.29 -5.80
CA ASP A 628 -35.94 28.71 -5.56
C ASP A 628 -36.18 30.17 -5.99
N SER A 629 -35.13 30.99 -6.02
CA SER A 629 -35.20 32.38 -6.44
C SER A 629 -34.13 32.75 -7.48
N GLU A 630 -34.50 33.56 -8.46
CA GLU A 630 -33.55 34.09 -9.46
C GLU A 630 -32.45 34.95 -8.83
N GLY A 631 -32.76 35.67 -7.75
CA GLY A 631 -31.76 36.46 -7.02
C GLY A 631 -30.66 35.59 -6.40
N GLU A 632 -31.03 34.46 -5.78
CA GLU A 632 -30.06 33.50 -5.26
C GLU A 632 -29.26 32.85 -6.38
N ARG A 633 -29.91 32.50 -7.50
CA ARG A 633 -29.24 31.95 -8.69
C ARG A 633 -28.15 32.89 -9.20
N GLU A 634 -28.45 34.18 -9.33
CA GLU A 634 -27.51 35.20 -9.80
C GLU A 634 -26.36 35.42 -8.80
N GLU A 635 -26.65 35.44 -7.49
CA GLU A 635 -25.62 35.52 -6.45
C GLU A 635 -24.64 34.34 -6.53
N LYS A 636 -25.16 33.11 -6.66
CA LYS A 636 -24.34 31.89 -6.77
C LYS A 636 -23.54 31.87 -8.06
N LEU A 637 -24.12 32.30 -9.18
CA LEU A 637 -23.39 32.43 -10.44
C LEU A 637 -22.19 33.37 -10.31
N ASN A 638 -22.39 34.55 -9.71
CA ASN A 638 -21.30 35.50 -9.50
C ASN A 638 -20.23 34.95 -8.57
N PHE A 639 -20.64 34.30 -7.46
CA PHE A 639 -19.72 33.68 -6.51
C PHE A 639 -18.84 32.60 -7.17
N TYR A 640 -19.44 31.66 -7.90
CA TYR A 640 -18.69 30.58 -8.54
C TYR A 640 -17.83 31.08 -9.70
N ALA A 641 -18.30 32.08 -10.46
CA ALA A 641 -17.52 32.72 -11.50
C ALA A 641 -16.26 33.39 -10.95
N GLU A 642 -16.38 34.19 -9.88
CA GLU A 642 -15.25 34.86 -9.23
C GLU A 642 -14.22 33.85 -8.69
N LYS A 643 -14.69 32.81 -8.01
CA LYS A 643 -13.83 31.76 -7.45
C LYS A 643 -13.10 30.97 -8.55
N ALA A 644 -13.80 30.59 -9.62
CA ALA A 644 -13.20 29.90 -10.75
C ALA A 644 -12.14 30.76 -11.45
N ASP A 645 -12.45 32.04 -11.75
CA ASP A 645 -11.51 32.98 -12.36
C ASP A 645 -10.25 33.18 -11.50
N HIS A 646 -10.45 33.43 -10.21
CA HIS A 646 -9.37 33.64 -9.27
C HIS A 646 -8.43 32.44 -9.19
N TYR A 647 -8.96 31.25 -8.92
CA TYR A 647 -8.13 30.06 -8.70
C TYR A 647 -7.51 29.50 -10.00
N LEU A 648 -8.17 29.63 -11.16
CA LEU A 648 -7.57 29.23 -12.43
C LEU A 648 -6.33 30.07 -12.77
N LYS A 649 -6.37 31.38 -12.48
CA LYS A 649 -5.21 32.27 -12.65
C LYS A 649 -4.15 32.06 -11.57
N LEU A 650 -4.56 31.68 -10.36
CA LEU A 650 -3.63 31.43 -9.25
C LEU A 650 -2.84 30.13 -9.44
N ALA A 651 -3.48 29.05 -9.89
CA ALA A 651 -2.88 27.72 -10.06
C ALA A 651 -1.51 27.72 -10.78
N PRO A 652 -1.33 28.29 -11.99
CA PRO A 652 -0.05 28.30 -12.69
C PRO A 652 1.06 29.05 -11.93
N THR A 653 0.71 29.98 -11.04
CA THR A 653 1.70 30.72 -10.23
C THR A 653 2.37 29.87 -9.16
N TYR A 654 1.81 28.70 -8.84
CA TYR A 654 2.35 27.72 -7.90
C TYR A 654 3.11 26.58 -8.58
N VAL A 655 3.23 26.59 -9.91
CA VAL A 655 3.97 25.55 -10.64
C VAL A 655 5.48 25.72 -10.41
N PRO A 656 6.19 24.69 -9.91
CA PRO A 656 7.63 24.72 -9.71
C PRO A 656 8.40 25.06 -11.00
N GLY A 657 9.42 25.91 -10.87
CA GLY A 657 10.23 26.36 -12.00
C GLY A 657 9.52 27.30 -13.00
N HIS A 658 8.25 27.67 -12.76
CA HIS A 658 7.48 28.55 -13.64
C HIS A 658 6.87 29.73 -12.89
N GLY A 659 6.06 29.45 -11.87
CA GLY A 659 5.23 30.44 -11.20
C GLY A 659 5.98 31.27 -10.15
N HIS A 660 5.56 32.52 -9.94
CA HIS A 660 6.22 33.42 -8.99
C HIS A 660 6.05 33.01 -7.52
N ASN A 661 4.93 32.36 -7.17
CA ASN A 661 4.69 31.83 -5.83
C ASN A 661 5.48 30.55 -5.53
N ALA A 662 6.06 29.92 -6.57
CA ALA A 662 6.95 28.77 -6.44
C ALA A 662 8.45 29.14 -6.39
N LYS A 663 8.84 30.42 -6.51
CA LYS A 663 10.25 30.85 -6.63
C LYS A 663 11.15 30.51 -5.43
N LYS A 664 10.58 30.30 -4.24
CA LYS A 664 11.31 29.94 -3.01
C LYS A 664 10.97 28.55 -2.48
N LYS A 665 9.96 27.89 -3.06
CA LYS A 665 9.49 26.58 -2.62
C LYS A 665 9.98 25.54 -3.64
N LYS A 666 10.95 24.76 -3.20
CA LYS A 666 11.24 23.41 -3.68
C LYS A 666 9.90 22.65 -3.81
N GLY A 667 9.40 22.42 -5.03
CA GLY A 667 8.12 21.77 -5.31
C GLY A 667 8.26 20.69 -6.38
N GLY A 668 7.61 19.54 -6.16
CA GLY A 668 7.87 18.28 -6.87
C GLY A 668 8.43 17.23 -5.91
N ILE A 669 8.66 16.00 -6.39
CA ILE A 669 9.13 14.91 -5.53
C ILE A 669 10.46 15.30 -4.86
N GLY A 670 10.52 15.25 -3.52
CA GLY A 670 11.73 15.60 -2.76
C GLY A 670 12.11 17.09 -2.79
N GLY A 671 11.21 17.99 -3.21
CA GLY A 671 11.49 19.43 -3.22
C GLY A 671 12.25 19.91 -4.46
N SER A 672 11.84 19.43 -5.63
CA SER A 672 12.45 19.77 -6.92
C SER A 672 12.13 21.18 -7.43
N THR A 673 12.68 21.57 -8.58
CA THR A 673 12.08 22.62 -9.45
C THR A 673 11.51 22.02 -10.73
N LYS A 674 11.58 20.68 -10.86
CA LYS A 674 11.11 19.93 -12.02
C LYS A 674 9.58 19.90 -12.02
N GLN A 675 9.01 20.24 -13.17
CA GLN A 675 7.57 20.16 -13.40
C GLN A 675 7.10 18.71 -13.41
N MET A 676 6.12 18.41 -12.56
CA MET A 676 5.45 17.12 -12.53
C MET A 676 4.52 16.95 -13.73
N PRO A 677 4.10 15.72 -14.08
CA PRO A 677 3.20 15.48 -15.20
C PRO A 677 1.92 16.33 -15.17
N PHE A 678 1.30 16.49 -14.00
CA PHE A 678 0.10 17.33 -13.85
C PHE A 678 0.42 18.84 -13.87
N ASP A 679 1.63 19.26 -13.48
CA ASP A 679 2.05 20.66 -13.65
C ASP A 679 2.12 21.03 -15.14
N LYS A 680 2.67 20.13 -15.97
CA LYS A 680 2.68 20.29 -17.44
C LYS A 680 1.25 20.38 -17.99
N PHE A 681 0.32 19.58 -17.47
CA PHE A 681 -1.10 19.63 -17.84
C PHE A 681 -1.72 21.00 -17.50
N VAL A 682 -1.51 21.50 -16.27
CA VAL A 682 -1.99 22.83 -15.83
C VAL A 682 -1.48 23.92 -16.75
N LEU A 683 -0.16 24.00 -16.95
CA LEU A 683 0.45 25.04 -17.80
C LEU A 683 -0.07 25.02 -19.23
N ARG A 684 -0.29 23.83 -19.80
CA ARG A 684 -0.83 23.71 -21.15
C ARG A 684 -2.27 24.22 -21.22
N LYS A 685 -3.14 23.81 -20.30
CA LYS A 685 -4.54 24.28 -20.27
C LYS A 685 -4.60 25.78 -20.06
N THR A 686 -3.79 26.34 -19.14
CA THR A 686 -3.66 27.79 -18.95
C THR A 686 -3.31 28.50 -20.26
N ARG A 687 -2.29 28.01 -21.00
CA ARG A 687 -1.88 28.61 -22.29
C ARG A 687 -3.01 28.62 -23.31
N HIS A 688 -3.78 27.54 -23.41
CA HIS A 688 -4.91 27.48 -24.34
C HIS A 688 -6.02 28.47 -23.97
N ILE A 689 -6.33 28.62 -22.68
CA ILE A 689 -7.34 29.58 -22.21
C ILE A 689 -6.88 31.02 -22.50
N GLU A 690 -5.61 31.33 -22.24
CA GLU A 690 -5.02 32.65 -22.57
C GLU A 690 -5.02 32.93 -24.07
N GLU A 691 -4.76 31.91 -24.90
CA GLU A 691 -4.86 32.02 -26.35
C GLU A 691 -6.27 32.33 -26.83
N ASN A 692 -7.28 31.67 -26.24
CA ASN A 692 -8.69 31.94 -26.53
C ASN A 692 -9.10 33.34 -26.06
N GLN A 693 -8.69 33.75 -24.86
CA GLN A 693 -8.99 35.09 -24.34
C GLN A 693 -8.38 36.19 -25.21
N ARG A 694 -7.17 35.99 -25.72
CA ARG A 694 -6.54 36.95 -26.66
C ARG A 694 -7.32 37.07 -27.97
N LYS A 695 -7.90 35.96 -28.46
CA LYS A 695 -8.76 35.96 -29.67
C LYS A 695 -10.13 36.57 -29.39
N HIS A 696 -10.59 36.55 -28.13
CA HIS A 696 -11.89 37.04 -27.70
C HIS A 696 -11.80 37.99 -26.49
N PRO A 697 -11.26 39.22 -26.64
CA PRO A 697 -11.00 40.13 -25.51
C PRO A 697 -12.24 40.58 -24.73
N ASN A 698 -13.44 40.41 -25.28
CA ASN A 698 -14.70 40.80 -24.66
C ASN A 698 -15.27 39.72 -23.72
N LEU A 699 -14.71 38.52 -23.73
CA LEU A 699 -15.16 37.41 -22.88
C LEU A 699 -14.33 37.38 -21.59
N SER A 700 -14.97 36.95 -20.49
CA SER A 700 -14.25 36.67 -19.26
C SER A 700 -13.32 35.47 -19.42
N TYR A 701 -12.35 35.32 -18.51
CA TYR A 701 -11.37 34.23 -18.57
C TYR A 701 -12.04 32.84 -18.53
N ILE A 702 -13.06 32.69 -17.67
CA ILE A 702 -13.78 31.43 -17.49
C ILE A 702 -14.68 31.08 -18.68
N GLU A 703 -15.20 32.08 -19.40
CA GLU A 703 -15.97 31.88 -20.64
C GLU A 703 -15.10 31.44 -21.82
N CYS A 704 -13.78 31.61 -21.73
CA CYS A 704 -12.82 31.16 -22.73
C CYS A 704 -12.39 29.69 -22.54
N VAL A 705 -12.90 29.02 -21.51
CA VAL A 705 -12.66 27.59 -21.27
C VAL A 705 -13.59 26.78 -22.16
N GLY A 706 -13.01 25.95 -23.04
CA GLY A 706 -13.75 25.03 -23.91
C GLY A 706 -14.22 23.78 -23.17
N THR A 707 -13.41 22.72 -23.19
CA THR A 707 -13.73 21.42 -22.57
C THR A 707 -13.87 21.48 -21.05
N SER A 708 -14.47 20.45 -20.46
CA SER A 708 -14.60 20.32 -19.02
C SER A 708 -13.28 19.89 -18.36
N LEU A 709 -12.67 20.80 -17.62
CA LEU A 709 -11.36 20.58 -16.98
C LEU A 709 -11.41 19.48 -15.91
N VAL A 710 -12.46 19.45 -15.08
CA VAL A 710 -12.59 18.44 -14.02
C VAL A 710 -12.85 17.05 -14.62
N HIS A 711 -13.68 16.94 -15.67
CA HIS A 711 -13.99 15.65 -16.30
C HIS A 711 -12.79 15.05 -17.06
N GLU A 712 -11.88 15.89 -17.56
CA GLU A 712 -10.57 15.45 -18.04
C GLU A 712 -9.69 14.91 -16.91
N LEU A 713 -9.64 15.62 -15.77
CA LEU A 713 -8.79 15.24 -14.64
C LEU A 713 -9.26 13.93 -13.98
N VAL A 714 -10.56 13.79 -13.70
CA VAL A 714 -11.11 12.62 -12.99
C VAL A 714 -10.92 11.31 -13.75
N TYR A 715 -10.78 11.35 -15.08
CA TYR A 715 -10.45 10.18 -15.89
C TYR A 715 -9.16 9.49 -15.43
N PHE A 716 -8.14 10.29 -15.08
CA PHE A 716 -6.88 9.74 -14.65
C PHE A 716 -7.01 9.01 -13.31
N TRP A 717 -7.91 9.43 -12.42
CA TRP A 717 -8.24 8.74 -11.17
C TRP A 717 -9.40 7.73 -11.28
N ASN A 718 -9.64 7.22 -12.49
CA ASN A 718 -10.62 6.16 -12.73
C ASN A 718 -12.08 6.56 -12.41
N GLY A 719 -12.40 7.85 -12.45
CA GLY A 719 -13.72 8.37 -12.07
C GLY A 719 -14.88 7.76 -12.86
N TYR A 720 -14.73 7.65 -14.18
CA TYR A 720 -15.78 7.10 -15.07
C TYR A 720 -16.18 5.67 -14.73
N ASN A 721 -15.24 4.85 -14.25
CA ASN A 721 -15.52 3.46 -13.89
C ASN A 721 -16.15 3.32 -12.50
N ARG A 722 -16.11 4.38 -11.68
CA ARG A 722 -16.64 4.38 -10.32
C ARG A 722 -18.02 5.06 -10.22
N MET A 723 -18.29 6.04 -11.09
CA MET A 723 -19.54 6.81 -11.11
C MET A 723 -20.79 5.94 -11.24
N THR A 724 -21.88 6.36 -10.60
CA THR A 724 -23.18 5.71 -10.77
C THR A 724 -23.79 6.06 -12.13
N GLN A 725 -24.85 5.35 -12.52
CA GLN A 725 -25.58 5.67 -13.76
C GLN A 725 -26.18 7.08 -13.74
N ASP A 726 -26.59 7.59 -12.57
CA ASP A 726 -27.14 8.93 -12.45
C ASP A 726 -26.05 9.99 -12.63
N ASP A 727 -24.90 9.78 -11.98
CA ASP A 727 -23.72 10.64 -12.13
C ASP A 727 -23.21 10.66 -13.58
N LEU A 728 -23.14 9.51 -14.25
CA LEU A 728 -22.73 9.43 -15.66
C LEU A 728 -23.66 10.21 -16.60
N ARG A 729 -24.97 10.24 -16.30
CA ARG A 729 -25.91 11.04 -17.10
C ARG A 729 -25.72 12.54 -16.90
N ILE A 730 -25.40 12.98 -15.68
CA ILE A 730 -25.05 14.39 -15.41
C ILE A 730 -23.76 14.73 -16.16
N LEU A 731 -22.72 13.90 -16.00
CA LEU A 731 -21.44 14.05 -16.70
C LEU A 731 -21.65 14.17 -18.22
N ASN A 732 -22.46 13.28 -18.81
CA ASN A 732 -22.72 13.30 -20.25
C ASN A 732 -23.32 14.65 -20.70
N ARG A 733 -24.28 15.19 -19.96
CA ARG A 733 -24.86 16.51 -20.27
C ARG A 733 -23.83 17.63 -20.12
N MET A 734 -23.00 17.57 -19.09
CA MET A 734 -21.96 18.58 -18.85
C MET A 734 -20.84 18.53 -19.89
N LEU A 735 -20.51 17.37 -20.45
CA LEU A 735 -19.59 17.26 -21.58
C LEU A 735 -20.08 18.06 -22.80
N HIS A 736 -21.39 18.15 -23.02
CA HIS A 736 -21.99 18.92 -24.11
C HIS A 736 -22.05 20.43 -23.86
N PHE A 737 -21.50 20.95 -22.76
CA PHE A 737 -21.45 22.39 -22.53
C PHE A 737 -20.72 23.12 -23.66
N SER A 738 -19.58 22.58 -24.13
CA SER A 738 -18.71 23.22 -25.14
C SER A 738 -19.31 23.30 -26.54
N ASN A 739 -20.26 22.42 -26.88
CA ASN A 739 -20.97 22.45 -28.16
C ASN A 739 -22.46 22.82 -28.01
N GLY A 740 -22.86 23.24 -26.80
CA GLY A 740 -24.21 23.62 -26.45
C GLY A 740 -24.50 25.12 -26.63
N PRO A 741 -25.74 25.55 -26.35
CA PRO A 741 -26.18 26.93 -26.54
C PRO A 741 -25.52 27.94 -25.58
N TYR A 742 -24.92 27.45 -24.49
CA TYR A 742 -24.27 28.28 -23.48
C TYR A 742 -22.80 28.58 -23.79
N ALA A 743 -22.17 27.86 -24.73
CA ALA A 743 -20.80 28.09 -25.14
C ALA A 743 -20.64 29.47 -25.81
N LYS A 744 -19.63 30.23 -25.38
CA LYS A 744 -19.32 31.57 -25.93
C LYS A 744 -18.27 31.54 -27.03
N ILE A 745 -17.55 30.44 -27.16
CA ILE A 745 -16.53 30.20 -28.18
C ILE A 745 -16.89 28.95 -28.98
N ALA A 746 -16.50 28.93 -30.25
CA ALA A 746 -16.65 27.74 -31.07
C ALA A 746 -15.67 26.66 -30.59
N GLU A 747 -16.16 25.43 -30.45
CA GLU A 747 -15.34 24.27 -30.10
C GLU A 747 -14.27 24.05 -31.18
N SER A 748 -13.00 24.01 -30.75
CA SER A 748 -11.90 23.66 -31.65
C SER A 748 -11.91 22.16 -31.99
N PHE A 749 -11.20 21.79 -33.07
CA PHE A 749 -11.10 20.39 -33.49
C PHE A 749 -10.58 19.47 -32.38
N ASP A 750 -9.54 19.89 -31.65
CA ASP A 750 -8.96 19.09 -30.57
C ASP A 750 -9.87 19.01 -29.33
N GLU A 751 -10.60 20.09 -29.01
CA GLU A 751 -11.60 20.11 -27.95
C GLU A 751 -12.76 19.16 -28.26
N ALA A 752 -13.24 19.17 -29.52
CA ALA A 752 -14.27 18.24 -29.99
C ALA A 752 -13.82 16.78 -29.87
N MET A 753 -12.57 16.47 -30.27
CA MET A 753 -12.02 15.12 -30.09
C MET A 753 -11.98 14.70 -28.62
N THR A 754 -11.56 15.61 -27.74
CA THR A 754 -11.49 15.37 -26.29
C THR A 754 -12.87 15.11 -25.70
N ARG A 755 -13.87 15.93 -26.04
CA ARG A 755 -15.26 15.72 -25.62
C ARG A 755 -15.82 14.38 -26.11
N ASN A 756 -15.71 14.09 -27.41
CA ASN A 756 -16.21 12.84 -28.00
C ASN A 756 -15.54 11.60 -27.41
N PHE A 757 -14.27 11.68 -27.01
CA PHE A 757 -13.58 10.60 -26.33
C PHE A 757 -14.21 10.27 -24.97
N PHE A 758 -14.46 11.27 -24.14
CA PHE A 758 -15.11 11.06 -22.84
C PHE A 758 -16.57 10.67 -22.97
N GLU A 759 -17.28 11.20 -23.97
CA GLU A 759 -18.65 10.83 -24.29
C GLU A 759 -18.73 9.34 -24.68
N ALA A 760 -17.83 8.86 -25.53
CA ALA A 760 -17.73 7.43 -25.86
C ALA A 760 -17.53 6.55 -24.62
N ILE A 761 -16.61 6.93 -23.71
CA ILE A 761 -16.41 6.19 -22.45
C ILE A 761 -17.69 6.21 -21.60
N THR A 762 -18.37 7.34 -21.54
CA THR A 762 -19.63 7.51 -20.78
C THR A 762 -20.72 6.59 -21.34
N LEU A 763 -20.89 6.56 -22.66
CA LEU A 763 -21.81 5.64 -23.35
C LEU A 763 -21.49 4.17 -23.05
N ARG A 764 -20.20 3.81 -23.03
CA ARG A 764 -19.78 2.45 -22.64
C ARG A 764 -20.23 2.11 -21.23
N GLN A 765 -20.01 3.02 -20.28
CA GLN A 765 -20.37 2.79 -18.87
C GLN A 765 -21.88 2.78 -18.64
N MET A 766 -22.65 3.47 -19.48
CA MET A 766 -24.11 3.36 -19.52
C MET A 766 -24.63 2.08 -20.22
N GLY A 767 -23.74 1.22 -20.72
CA GLY A 767 -24.09 -0.03 -21.40
C GLY A 767 -24.33 0.12 -22.91
N GLN A 768 -24.25 1.33 -23.47
CA GLN A 768 -24.36 1.63 -24.90
C GLN A 768 -23.02 1.40 -25.61
N VAL A 769 -22.46 0.20 -25.45
CA VAL A 769 -21.08 -0.14 -25.88
C VAL A 769 -20.88 0.02 -27.40
N LYS A 770 -21.88 -0.34 -28.22
CA LYS A 770 -21.79 -0.22 -29.68
C LYS A 770 -21.75 1.24 -30.14
N GLU A 771 -22.64 2.06 -29.59
CA GLU A 771 -22.73 3.50 -29.91
C GLU A 771 -21.45 4.21 -29.49
N GLY A 772 -20.97 3.96 -28.27
CA GLY A 772 -19.70 4.51 -27.78
C GLY A 772 -18.51 4.10 -28.65
N LEU A 773 -18.44 2.83 -29.12
CA LEU A 773 -17.38 2.40 -30.03
C LEU A 773 -17.46 3.11 -31.39
N THR A 774 -18.67 3.26 -31.96
CA THR A 774 -18.84 3.99 -33.22
C THR A 774 -18.34 5.42 -33.07
N GLN A 775 -18.72 6.12 -32.01
CA GLN A 775 -18.28 7.49 -31.75
C GLN A 775 -16.76 7.59 -31.54
N LEU A 776 -16.17 6.67 -30.77
CA LEU A 776 -14.72 6.61 -30.58
C LEU A 776 -13.98 6.43 -31.93
N ASP A 777 -14.50 5.56 -32.79
CA ASP A 777 -13.89 5.28 -34.09
C ASP A 777 -14.05 6.44 -35.07
N THR A 778 -15.24 7.02 -35.19
CA THR A 778 -15.54 8.06 -36.18
C THR A 778 -15.04 9.43 -35.76
N GLU A 779 -15.18 9.81 -34.49
CA GLU A 779 -14.88 11.16 -34.03
C GLU A 779 -13.51 11.33 -33.39
N VAL A 780 -12.85 10.23 -32.99
CA VAL A 780 -11.55 10.31 -32.31
C VAL A 780 -10.47 9.58 -33.09
N ILE A 781 -10.57 8.25 -33.26
CA ILE A 781 -9.48 7.44 -33.83
C ILE A 781 -9.25 7.74 -35.31
N SER A 782 -10.31 7.92 -36.10
CA SER A 782 -10.19 8.27 -37.52
C SER A 782 -9.47 9.59 -37.78
N LYS A 783 -9.44 10.50 -36.78
CA LYS A 783 -8.87 11.85 -36.92
C LYS A 783 -7.35 11.86 -36.91
N TYR A 784 -6.72 10.87 -36.27
CA TYR A 784 -5.27 10.80 -36.15
C TYR A 784 -4.65 9.50 -36.69
N VAL A 785 -5.42 8.42 -36.86
CA VAL A 785 -4.91 7.20 -37.50
C VAL A 785 -4.96 7.34 -39.01
N LEU A 786 -3.79 7.32 -39.64
CA LEU A 786 -3.64 7.51 -41.09
C LEU A 786 -3.72 6.17 -41.85
N GLN A 787 -3.21 5.10 -41.25
CA GLN A 787 -3.15 3.79 -41.87
C GLN A 787 -3.26 2.68 -40.82
N ASP A 788 -4.28 1.83 -40.96
CA ASP A 788 -4.49 0.63 -40.15
C ASP A 788 -4.96 -0.51 -41.06
N SER A 789 -4.01 -1.27 -41.60
CA SER A 789 -4.30 -2.41 -42.47
C SER A 789 -3.42 -3.59 -42.11
N ALA A 790 -3.94 -4.82 -42.20
CA ALA A 790 -3.20 -6.03 -41.84
C ALA A 790 -1.88 -6.23 -42.62
N HIS A 791 -1.74 -5.59 -43.79
CA HIS A 791 -0.60 -5.74 -44.69
C HIS A 791 0.33 -4.51 -44.74
N ALA A 792 0.13 -3.52 -43.86
CA ALA A 792 0.96 -2.32 -43.85
C ALA A 792 1.25 -1.85 -42.41
N PRO A 793 2.37 -1.16 -42.18
CA PRO A 793 2.70 -0.65 -40.86
C PRO A 793 1.65 0.34 -40.38
N PHE A 794 1.31 0.27 -39.10
CA PHE A 794 0.42 1.22 -38.44
C PHE A 794 1.04 2.63 -38.50
N LYS A 795 0.29 3.60 -39.02
CA LYS A 795 0.71 5.01 -39.09
C LYS A 795 -0.33 5.93 -38.48
N PHE A 796 0.15 6.93 -37.77
CA PHE A 796 -0.68 7.92 -37.09
C PHE A 796 -0.02 9.30 -37.11
N GLN A 797 -0.82 10.34 -36.91
CA GLN A 797 -0.38 11.72 -36.78
C GLN A 797 -0.20 12.06 -35.29
N LYS A 798 0.95 12.64 -34.93
CA LYS A 798 1.19 13.08 -33.55
C LYS A 798 0.31 14.30 -33.23
N MET A 799 -0.36 14.25 -32.08
CA MET A 799 -1.13 15.38 -31.56
C MET A 799 -0.26 16.26 -30.67
N THR A 800 -0.42 17.59 -30.78
CA THR A 800 0.28 18.58 -29.94
C THR A 800 -0.62 19.18 -28.86
N TYR A 801 -1.93 19.30 -29.14
CA TYR A 801 -2.89 19.91 -28.22
C TYR A 801 -3.20 19.03 -27.00
N SER A 802 -3.49 17.74 -27.21
CA SER A 802 -3.74 16.76 -26.14
C SER A 802 -3.04 15.43 -26.42
N PRO A 803 -1.70 15.37 -26.31
CA PRO A 803 -0.93 14.18 -26.62
C PRO A 803 -1.26 12.95 -25.77
N TYR A 804 -1.87 13.11 -24.58
CA TYR A 804 -2.33 11.97 -23.81
C TYR A 804 -3.52 11.23 -24.46
N LEU A 805 -4.20 11.84 -25.44
CA LEU A 805 -5.46 11.33 -25.99
C LEU A 805 -5.25 10.11 -26.91
N TYR A 806 -4.29 10.16 -27.84
CA TYR A 806 -4.10 9.09 -28.82
C TYR A 806 -3.73 7.71 -28.23
N PRO A 807 -2.79 7.57 -27.26
CA PRO A 807 -2.48 6.26 -26.71
C PRO A 807 -3.63 5.76 -25.82
N THR A 808 -4.31 6.68 -25.14
CA THR A 808 -5.44 6.38 -24.26
C THR A 808 -6.68 5.94 -25.05
N ALA A 809 -6.98 6.56 -26.19
CA ALA A 809 -8.08 6.17 -27.06
C ALA A 809 -7.89 4.75 -27.63
N LEU A 810 -6.66 4.38 -28.00
CA LEU A 810 -6.34 3.03 -28.45
C LEU A 810 -6.44 1.99 -27.32
N TYR A 811 -6.03 2.35 -26.11
CA TYR A 811 -6.24 1.53 -24.91
C TYR A 811 -7.73 1.29 -24.66
N GLU A 812 -8.55 2.35 -24.63
CA GLU A 812 -9.98 2.24 -24.37
C GLU A 812 -10.69 1.43 -25.46
N LYS A 813 -10.26 1.54 -26.73
CA LYS A 813 -10.76 0.70 -27.83
C LYS A 813 -10.58 -0.80 -27.56
N ALA A 814 -9.47 -1.21 -26.96
CA ALA A 814 -9.25 -2.61 -26.61
C ALA A 814 -10.35 -3.14 -25.66
N MET A 815 -10.79 -2.30 -24.72
CA MET A 815 -11.87 -2.63 -23.79
C MET A 815 -13.25 -2.66 -24.46
N PHE A 816 -13.55 -1.75 -25.40
CA PHE A 816 -14.78 -1.84 -26.21
C PHE A 816 -14.86 -3.16 -27.00
N VAL A 817 -13.76 -3.52 -27.67
CA VAL A 817 -13.66 -4.77 -28.44
C VAL A 817 -13.88 -5.97 -27.52
N TRP A 818 -13.29 -5.96 -26.33
CA TRP A 818 -13.48 -7.00 -25.33
C TRP A 818 -14.94 -7.16 -24.92
N LEU A 819 -15.59 -6.07 -24.49
CA LEU A 819 -16.96 -6.12 -24.01
C LEU A 819 -17.95 -6.58 -25.08
N LEU A 820 -17.70 -6.26 -26.36
CA LEU A 820 -18.57 -6.67 -27.46
C LEU A 820 -18.38 -8.12 -27.89
N LYS A 821 -17.17 -8.68 -27.76
CA LYS A 821 -16.82 -9.98 -28.37
C LYS A 821 -16.55 -11.10 -27.37
N SER A 822 -16.18 -10.79 -26.14
CA SER A 822 -15.76 -11.78 -25.14
C SER A 822 -16.82 -12.82 -24.80
N LYS A 823 -18.12 -12.46 -24.90
CA LYS A 823 -19.24 -13.38 -24.69
C LYS A 823 -19.43 -14.37 -25.84
N ASP A 824 -19.09 -13.97 -27.06
CA ASP A 824 -19.31 -14.79 -28.27
C ASP A 824 -18.09 -15.67 -28.56
N ASP A 825 -16.89 -15.07 -28.57
CA ASP A 825 -15.62 -15.73 -28.84
C ASP A 825 -14.50 -15.05 -28.04
N ALA A 826 -14.22 -15.59 -26.86
CA ALA A 826 -13.20 -15.07 -25.97
C ALA A 826 -11.80 -15.10 -26.61
N GLY A 827 -11.45 -16.14 -27.38
CA GLY A 827 -10.13 -16.25 -28.01
C GLY A 827 -9.91 -15.17 -29.07
N ARG A 828 -10.91 -14.90 -29.90
CA ARG A 828 -10.88 -13.79 -30.86
C ARG A 828 -10.85 -12.43 -30.16
N ALA A 829 -11.66 -12.25 -29.12
CA ALA A 829 -11.67 -11.01 -28.33
C ALA A 829 -10.28 -10.69 -27.75
N ILE A 830 -9.59 -11.68 -27.17
CA ILE A 830 -8.22 -11.53 -26.67
C ILE A 830 -7.28 -11.06 -27.78
N ASN A 831 -7.25 -11.77 -28.92
CA ASN A 831 -6.31 -11.46 -30.01
C ASN A 831 -6.52 -10.04 -30.58
N GLU A 832 -7.77 -9.63 -30.75
CA GLU A 832 -8.09 -8.28 -31.23
C GLU A 832 -7.76 -7.21 -30.19
N SER A 833 -8.11 -7.40 -28.91
CA SER A 833 -7.77 -6.47 -27.83
C SER A 833 -6.26 -6.32 -27.67
N VAL A 834 -5.48 -7.42 -27.71
CA VAL A 834 -4.01 -7.37 -27.70
C VAL A 834 -3.46 -6.59 -28.90
N SER A 835 -4.06 -6.72 -30.08
CA SER A 835 -3.64 -5.93 -31.24
C SER A 835 -3.84 -4.42 -31.03
N TRP A 836 -4.91 -4.01 -30.34
CA TRP A 836 -5.14 -2.60 -30.01
C TRP A 836 -4.18 -2.09 -28.93
N LEU A 837 -3.90 -2.89 -27.91
CA LEU A 837 -2.93 -2.53 -26.88
C LEU A 837 -1.51 -2.37 -27.43
N LYS A 838 -1.09 -3.21 -28.39
CA LYS A 838 0.19 -3.05 -29.09
C LYS A 838 0.27 -1.74 -29.87
N LYS A 839 -0.83 -1.29 -30.49
CA LYS A 839 -0.91 0.02 -31.14
C LYS A 839 -0.80 1.14 -30.10
N ALA A 840 -1.51 1.02 -28.98
CA ALA A 840 -1.44 1.97 -27.87
C ALA A 840 0.00 2.10 -27.34
N GLU A 841 0.69 0.99 -27.10
CA GLU A 841 2.10 0.94 -26.69
C GLU A 841 3.00 1.64 -27.72
N THR A 842 2.88 1.28 -29.01
CA THR A 842 3.65 1.90 -30.10
C THR A 842 3.47 3.41 -30.13
N THR A 843 2.25 3.91 -29.90
CA THR A 843 2.01 5.35 -29.85
C THR A 843 2.55 6.00 -28.59
N SER A 844 2.56 5.30 -27.45
CA SER A 844 3.03 5.83 -26.17
C SER A 844 4.54 6.08 -26.16
N ASP A 845 5.32 5.26 -26.88
CA ASP A 845 6.79 5.30 -26.90
C ASP A 845 7.40 6.48 -27.71
N ILE A 846 6.57 7.31 -28.33
CA ILE A 846 6.97 8.28 -29.35
C ILE A 846 7.33 9.68 -28.79
N GLY A 847 7.26 9.85 -27.46
CA GLY A 847 7.79 11.00 -26.72
C GLY A 847 7.31 11.09 -25.28
N ASP A 848 8.00 11.88 -24.45
CA ASP A 848 7.52 12.22 -23.10
C ASP A 848 6.38 13.25 -23.20
N TYR A 849 5.14 12.77 -23.14
CA TYR A 849 3.96 13.61 -22.93
C TYR A 849 3.52 13.54 -21.47
N GLU A 850 2.76 14.52 -21.01
CA GLU A 850 2.17 14.48 -19.67
C GLU A 850 1.40 13.17 -19.41
N LEU A 851 1.59 12.57 -18.24
CA LEU A 851 0.90 11.35 -17.81
C LEU A 851 1.24 10.09 -18.63
N SER A 852 2.24 10.17 -19.52
CA SER A 852 2.80 9.04 -20.29
C SER A 852 3.05 7.81 -19.43
N ASN A 853 3.68 7.98 -18.26
CA ASN A 853 3.93 6.90 -17.31
C ASN A 853 2.64 6.19 -16.87
N ARG A 854 1.56 6.95 -16.55
CA ARG A 854 0.29 6.37 -16.07
C ARG A 854 -0.42 5.62 -17.20
N THR A 855 -0.41 6.18 -18.41
CA THR A 855 -0.97 5.52 -19.59
C THR A 855 -0.21 4.25 -19.96
N SER A 856 1.13 4.29 -19.99
CA SER A 856 1.97 3.13 -20.25
C SER A 856 1.78 2.02 -19.21
N MET A 857 1.64 2.37 -17.94
CA MET A 857 1.34 1.40 -16.87
C MET A 857 -0.02 0.72 -17.08
N ARG A 858 -1.07 1.47 -17.44
CA ARG A 858 -2.39 0.90 -17.75
C ARG A 858 -2.34 -0.04 -18.96
N ILE A 859 -1.65 0.36 -20.03
CA ILE A 859 -1.47 -0.47 -21.24
C ILE A 859 -0.77 -1.79 -20.87
N LYS A 860 0.33 -1.71 -20.11
CA LYS A 860 1.08 -2.90 -19.66
C LYS A 860 0.21 -3.83 -18.81
N ALA A 861 -0.50 -3.28 -17.82
CA ALA A 861 -1.38 -4.07 -16.93
C ALA A 861 -2.47 -4.81 -17.71
N ALA A 862 -3.10 -4.16 -18.70
CA ALA A 862 -4.08 -4.78 -19.57
C ALA A 862 -3.48 -5.86 -20.49
N SER A 863 -2.30 -5.60 -21.07
CA SER A 863 -1.61 -6.58 -21.93
C SER A 863 -1.28 -7.85 -21.16
N GLU A 864 -0.68 -7.73 -19.98
CA GLU A 864 -0.36 -8.87 -19.11
C GLU A 864 -1.63 -9.62 -18.68
N ARG A 865 -2.72 -8.92 -18.40
CA ARG A 865 -4.00 -9.55 -18.06
C ARG A 865 -4.54 -10.38 -19.23
N LEU A 866 -4.52 -9.85 -20.45
CA LEU A 866 -4.98 -10.58 -21.63
C LEU A 866 -4.07 -11.78 -21.97
N GLU A 867 -2.77 -11.68 -21.75
CA GLU A 867 -1.84 -12.80 -21.88
C GLU A 867 -2.17 -13.91 -20.87
N LEU A 868 -2.41 -13.57 -19.61
CA LEU A 868 -2.85 -14.53 -18.59
C LEU A 868 -4.18 -15.19 -18.95
N LEU A 869 -5.14 -14.44 -19.51
CA LEU A 869 -6.40 -15.02 -19.97
C LEU A 869 -6.20 -15.96 -21.17
N LYS A 870 -5.23 -15.67 -22.03
CA LYS A 870 -4.87 -16.52 -23.17
C LYS A 870 -4.30 -17.86 -22.73
N GLU A 871 -3.52 -17.89 -21.64
CA GLU A 871 -3.01 -19.13 -21.05
C GLU A 871 -4.08 -19.97 -20.34
N GLN A 872 -5.22 -19.35 -19.99
CA GLN A 872 -6.35 -20.00 -19.30
C GLN A 872 -7.40 -20.61 -20.24
N LEU A 873 -7.40 -20.21 -21.52
CA LEU A 873 -8.24 -20.76 -22.59
C LEU A 873 -7.48 -21.87 -23.32
#